data_AF-A0A8H7I4U9-F1
#
_entry.id   AF-A0A8H7I4U9-F1
#
_cell.length_a   1.000
_cell.length_b   1.000
_cell.length_c   1.000
_cell.angle_alpha   90.00
_cell.angle_beta   90.00
_cell.angle_gamma   90.00
#
_symmetry.space_group_name_H-M   'P 1'
#
loop_
_entity.id
_entity.type
_entity.pdbx_description
1 polymer ?
#
loop_
_entity_poly.entity_id
_entity_poly.type
_entity_poly.pdbx_seq_one_letter_code
_entity_poly.pdbx_strand_id
1 'polypeptide(L)'
;MRLATLLPALALCAERAAAALQYKGADISSLLMLEGQGKTYKWTDGYVEGFEWILQKSGANSVRQRVWVNPSDGVYNLDYNVKLAKRVKATGMSVYLDLHYSDTWADPAISVYQYTLSVCNRFASEGVNPAIVSIGNEIRAGLLWPLGGTSSYYNIASLLHSAAWGVKDSKLNPKPKIMIHLDNGWDSGTQLWWYKTAYLGSLKYSLGQLASTYGKQLVVAETNWPVSCPNPQYKFPSDTSSIPISAAGQATWIKNVASIVAGTPGGVGLYYWEPGWVGNGGLGSSCADNLMVDSSGKIRSSFNAMTPVVSHGLVILSDEIIVKILHSCRYLEILQFAITCKRHHSIVAETISLQLQIELELNNLEVVTGSGTFGSNYALILEELRRYRNAWLDLDIGGPLQKSMNGQMVKWKLSEGYYVAVSLGRADDFGPHSLQSIPLSDSVPRDPLSFKRPFHEFYVDYAQDLVVLANVKMQNKQYGQIELLSAETGLFHPLARCPLLILRVDFKINFTRYETFFLSVMHNLLAIQIDDDRTPSYELLIFDWKLGTLINRIRPNSGCGMSDFAFLDKDRLVLVSGPVNESTDSHINASSEFTHWAHITTHRCGSIQPNSNFRISGNRRSLWLSNSLQLRAGPVPGYTTYSKSVGFAHPHVSTLCLPLILEDLSEDSIEDITFKIFVDVERLLRCMENDSSVIPWSKWGPHTTRWFLDENRVDTWSRFMSGFRYIRLDTGGFLRPLYDLSVFDFNPWNARQRDTDYLGTAEYRDELKEVVSKGTRLITPIPTDSQGSRGLVEIIDSDLPTVISRGFKTPVVSSLPYRVVTKSQTSWAEGWTVDGQHIVGINAIDPDSVDTTDGLGEGPPSKVVIYKLQA
;
A
#
# COMPACT_ATOMS: atom_id res chain seq x y z
N MET A 1 -23.35 -6.13 -1.49
CA MET A 1 -23.90 -6.30 -0.12
C MET A 1 -22.78 -6.63 0.88
N ARG A 2 -22.08 -5.60 1.40
CA ARG A 2 -21.05 -5.73 2.46
C ARG A 2 -21.10 -4.48 3.36
N LEU A 3 -22.15 -4.37 4.17
CA LEU A 3 -22.40 -3.20 5.01
C LEU A 3 -23.15 -3.61 6.30
N ALA A 4 -22.61 -4.62 7.01
CA ALA A 4 -23.19 -5.16 8.25
C ALA A 4 -22.19 -5.91 9.18
N THR A 5 -20.89 -5.60 9.13
CA THR A 5 -19.86 -6.29 9.97
C THR A 5 -18.74 -5.38 10.48
N LEU A 6 -18.94 -4.06 10.55
CA LEU A 6 -17.89 -3.09 10.93
C LEU A 6 -17.70 -2.86 12.44
N LEU A 7 -18.42 -3.57 13.30
CA LEU A 7 -18.37 -3.40 14.76
C LEU A 7 -17.41 -4.33 15.55
N PRO A 8 -16.94 -5.49 15.06
CA PRO A 8 -15.86 -6.25 15.72
C PRO A 8 -14.45 -5.76 15.33
N ALA A 9 -14.27 -5.23 14.12
CA ALA A 9 -12.95 -4.94 13.55
C ALA A 9 -12.22 -3.78 14.27
N LEU A 10 -12.96 -2.75 14.70
CA LEU A 10 -12.41 -1.64 15.48
C LEU A 10 -11.98 -2.07 16.90
N ALA A 11 -12.58 -3.12 17.47
CA ALA A 11 -12.14 -3.68 18.74
C ALA A 11 -10.83 -4.46 18.62
N LEU A 12 -10.62 -5.24 17.55
CA LEU A 12 -9.38 -6.00 17.34
C LEU A 12 -8.17 -5.15 16.92
N CYS A 13 -8.38 -3.99 16.29
CA CYS A 13 -7.28 -3.06 16.03
C CYS A 13 -6.79 -2.32 17.30
N ALA A 14 -7.60 -2.25 18.36
CA ALA A 14 -7.18 -1.67 19.64
C ALA A 14 -6.26 -2.59 20.47
N GLU A 15 -6.26 -3.91 20.21
CA GLU A 15 -5.33 -4.86 20.85
C GLU A 15 -3.98 -5.01 20.10
N ARG A 16 -3.81 -4.37 18.93
CA ARG A 16 -2.58 -4.40 18.11
C ARG A 16 -1.46 -3.51 18.68
N ALA A 17 -1.02 -3.77 19.90
CA ALA A 17 0.25 -3.23 20.44
C ALA A 17 0.92 -4.10 21.52
N ALA A 18 0.33 -5.23 21.93
CA ALA A 18 0.95 -6.13 22.91
C ALA A 18 2.07 -7.01 22.29
N ALA A 19 3.16 -6.37 21.85
CA ALA A 19 4.42 -7.08 21.64
C ALA A 19 4.83 -7.72 22.99
N ALA A 20 4.97 -9.05 23.01
CA ALA A 20 5.41 -9.73 24.22
C ALA A 20 6.81 -9.22 24.59
N LEU A 21 6.95 -8.64 25.80
CA LEU A 21 8.19 -8.03 26.27
C LEU A 21 9.40 -8.98 26.10
N GLN A 22 10.51 -8.45 25.59
CA GLN A 22 11.76 -9.20 25.43
C GLN A 22 12.22 -9.80 26.77
N TYR A 23 12.06 -9.06 27.86
CA TYR A 23 12.37 -9.51 29.22
C TYR A 23 11.12 -9.47 30.10
N LYS A 24 10.64 -10.64 30.51
CA LYS A 24 9.60 -10.83 31.52
C LYS A 24 10.27 -11.55 32.69
N GLY A 25 10.51 -10.85 33.79
CA GLY A 25 11.36 -11.39 34.83
C GLY A 25 10.93 -11.09 36.26
N ALA A 26 11.74 -11.57 37.18
CA ALA A 26 11.67 -11.26 38.59
C ALA A 26 13.07 -11.08 39.18
N ASP A 27 13.20 -10.26 40.21
CA ASP A 27 14.34 -10.35 41.13
C ASP A 27 14.07 -11.48 42.12
N ILE A 28 14.98 -12.45 42.21
CA ILE A 28 14.90 -13.55 43.19
C ILE A 28 16.22 -13.75 43.91
N SER A 29 16.95 -12.66 44.15
CA SER A 29 18.26 -12.75 44.78
C SER A 29 18.18 -13.39 46.16
N SER A 30 17.09 -13.19 46.91
CA SER A 30 16.86 -13.80 48.22
C SER A 30 16.82 -15.35 48.24
N LEU A 31 16.67 -16.01 47.07
CA LEU A 31 16.36 -17.44 46.97
C LEU A 31 17.31 -18.36 47.77
N LEU A 32 18.62 -18.29 47.53
CA LEU A 32 19.56 -19.23 48.17
C LEU A 32 19.64 -19.01 49.69
N MET A 33 19.53 -17.75 50.14
CA MET A 33 19.45 -17.41 51.57
C MET A 33 18.19 -18.03 52.21
N LEU A 34 17.04 -17.94 51.55
CA LEU A 34 15.77 -18.48 52.05
C LEU A 34 15.74 -20.01 52.05
N GLU A 35 16.28 -20.66 51.03
CA GLU A 35 16.45 -22.11 51.02
C GLU A 35 17.42 -22.58 52.11
N GLY A 36 18.50 -21.82 52.37
CA GLY A 36 19.39 -22.03 53.51
C GLY A 36 18.71 -21.86 54.87
N GLN A 37 17.61 -21.11 54.94
CA GLN A 37 16.72 -20.99 56.10
C GLN A 37 15.57 -22.03 56.09
N GLY A 38 15.63 -23.04 55.21
CA GLY A 38 14.64 -24.11 55.12
C GLY A 38 13.33 -23.72 54.43
N LYS A 39 13.28 -22.59 53.70
CA LYS A 39 12.11 -22.25 52.87
C LYS A 39 12.07 -23.12 51.62
N THR A 40 10.86 -23.53 51.23
CA THR A 40 10.59 -24.34 50.03
C THR A 40 9.43 -23.74 49.26
N TYR A 41 9.48 -23.81 47.93
CA TYR A 41 8.44 -23.26 47.06
C TYR A 41 7.61 -24.38 46.42
N LYS A 42 6.31 -24.14 46.22
CA LYS A 42 5.40 -25.16 45.71
C LYS A 42 4.29 -24.60 44.82
N TRP A 43 3.83 -25.46 43.90
CA TRP A 43 2.70 -25.23 43.01
C TRP A 43 1.36 -25.20 43.76
N THR A 44 0.28 -24.84 43.06
CA THR A 44 -1.08 -24.73 43.65
C THR A 44 -1.65 -26.07 44.14
N ASP A 45 -1.16 -27.19 43.61
CA ASP A 45 -1.46 -28.57 44.03
C ASP A 45 -0.59 -29.05 45.22
N GLY A 46 0.48 -28.32 45.54
CA GLY A 46 1.45 -28.66 46.60
C GLY A 46 2.74 -29.31 46.12
N TYR A 47 2.93 -29.55 44.82
CA TYR A 47 4.19 -30.08 44.28
C TYR A 47 5.35 -29.11 44.54
N VAL A 48 6.42 -29.57 45.19
CA VAL A 48 7.60 -28.77 45.55
C VAL A 48 8.59 -28.77 44.39
N GLU A 49 9.06 -27.58 44.00
CA GLU A 49 10.00 -27.41 42.90
C GLU A 49 10.90 -26.19 43.14
N GLY A 50 12.09 -26.15 42.50
CA GLY A 50 12.99 -25.00 42.56
C GLY A 50 12.29 -23.73 42.06
N PHE A 51 12.43 -22.62 42.78
CA PHE A 51 11.67 -21.40 42.50
C PHE A 51 11.97 -20.81 41.11
N GLU A 52 13.19 -20.99 40.62
CA GLU A 52 13.60 -20.64 39.25
C GLU A 52 12.83 -21.45 38.19
N TRP A 53 12.52 -22.72 38.45
CA TRP A 53 11.70 -23.55 37.56
C TRP A 53 10.23 -23.16 37.63
N ILE A 54 9.72 -22.84 38.83
CA ILE A 54 8.37 -22.31 39.02
C ILE A 54 8.18 -21.02 38.22
N LEU A 55 9.15 -20.08 38.27
CA LEU A 55 9.15 -18.85 37.47
C LEU A 55 9.19 -19.12 35.97
N GLN A 56 10.09 -19.99 35.51
CA GLN A 56 10.24 -20.32 34.09
C GLN A 56 8.97 -20.96 33.50
N LYS A 57 8.40 -21.94 34.22
CA LYS A 57 7.15 -22.61 33.84
C LYS A 57 5.94 -21.68 33.96
N SER A 58 6.00 -20.70 34.86
CA SER A 58 5.07 -19.57 34.91
C SER A 58 5.41 -18.49 33.89
N GLY A 59 6.25 -18.75 32.89
CA GLY A 59 6.48 -17.89 31.73
C GLY A 59 7.44 -16.72 31.91
N ALA A 60 8.14 -16.59 33.03
CA ALA A 60 9.31 -15.71 33.11
C ALA A 60 10.41 -16.23 32.17
N ASN A 61 11.19 -15.31 31.58
CA ASN A 61 12.32 -15.63 30.71
C ASN A 61 13.65 -15.00 31.16
N SER A 62 13.65 -14.23 32.25
CA SER A 62 14.83 -13.56 32.78
C SER A 62 14.76 -13.42 34.30
N VAL A 63 15.90 -13.46 34.98
CA VAL A 63 16.02 -13.24 36.43
C VAL A 63 17.00 -12.12 36.71
N ARG A 64 16.58 -11.15 37.53
CA ARG A 64 17.45 -10.12 38.11
C ARG A 64 18.12 -10.65 39.38
N GLN A 65 19.39 -10.26 39.58
CA GLN A 65 20.18 -10.64 40.74
C GLN A 65 21.01 -9.45 41.24
N ARG A 66 20.80 -9.00 42.49
CA ARG A 66 21.62 -7.96 43.12
C ARG A 66 22.99 -8.49 43.54
N VAL A 67 24.02 -7.72 43.24
CA VAL A 67 25.42 -8.03 43.55
C VAL A 67 25.99 -6.97 44.49
N TRP A 68 26.24 -7.38 45.73
CA TRP A 68 27.02 -6.66 46.72
C TRP A 68 28.49 -7.09 46.63
N VAL A 69 29.41 -6.26 47.12
CA VAL A 69 30.85 -6.45 46.88
C VAL A 69 31.47 -7.33 47.97
N ASN A 70 31.61 -6.81 49.19
CA ASN A 70 32.11 -7.56 50.36
C ASN A 70 31.12 -7.55 51.55
N PRO A 71 29.88 -8.06 51.39
CA PRO A 71 28.96 -8.19 52.52
C PRO A 71 29.52 -9.15 53.58
N SER A 72 29.40 -8.76 54.85
CA SER A 72 30.04 -9.44 55.99
C SER A 72 29.52 -10.85 56.26
N ASP A 73 28.29 -11.17 55.83
CA ASP A 73 27.68 -12.50 55.86
C ASP A 73 27.83 -13.28 54.54
N GLY A 74 28.43 -12.67 53.51
CA GLY A 74 28.59 -13.22 52.17
C GLY A 74 27.31 -13.29 51.33
N VAL A 75 26.16 -12.83 51.83
CA VAL A 75 24.88 -12.90 51.11
C VAL A 75 24.87 -11.85 50.00
N TYR A 76 24.45 -12.24 48.79
CA TYR A 76 24.51 -11.42 47.57
C TYR A 76 25.91 -11.04 47.08
N ASN A 77 26.99 -11.67 47.57
CA ASN A 77 28.33 -11.46 46.99
C ASN A 77 28.49 -12.11 45.59
N LEU A 78 29.68 -12.02 45.00
CA LEU A 78 29.97 -12.59 43.68
C LEU A 78 29.76 -14.12 43.61
N ASP A 79 30.27 -14.89 44.58
CA ASP A 79 30.13 -16.36 44.58
C ASP A 79 28.69 -16.81 44.84
N TYR A 80 27.93 -16.06 45.65
CA TYR A 80 26.49 -16.24 45.83
C TYR A 80 25.75 -16.08 44.50
N ASN A 81 26.01 -15.00 43.78
CA ASN A 81 25.36 -14.71 42.51
C ASN A 81 25.75 -15.69 41.40
N VAL A 82 27.03 -16.11 41.32
CA VAL A 82 27.45 -17.18 40.38
C VAL A 82 26.67 -18.47 40.61
N LYS A 83 26.42 -18.87 41.87
CA LYS A 83 25.61 -20.07 42.20
C LYS A 83 24.16 -19.92 41.72
N LEU A 84 23.53 -18.78 41.99
CA LEU A 84 22.15 -18.51 41.58
C LEU A 84 22.03 -18.43 40.05
N ALA A 85 22.96 -17.74 39.39
CA ALA A 85 22.99 -17.59 37.93
C ALA A 85 23.19 -18.91 37.18
N LYS A 86 23.95 -19.87 37.74
CA LYS A 86 24.03 -21.24 37.17
C LYS A 86 22.68 -21.96 37.20
N ARG A 87 21.90 -21.83 38.28
CA ARG A 87 20.54 -22.38 38.37
C ARG A 87 19.58 -21.72 37.38
N VAL A 88 19.58 -20.38 37.31
CA VAL A 88 18.79 -19.63 36.32
C VAL A 88 19.12 -20.08 34.90
N LYS A 89 20.41 -20.18 34.55
CA LYS A 89 20.86 -20.65 33.22
C LYS A 89 20.36 -22.07 32.91
N ALA A 90 20.29 -22.96 33.91
CA ALA A 90 19.80 -24.33 33.72
C ALA A 90 18.31 -24.41 33.34
N THR A 91 17.51 -23.38 33.65
CA THR A 91 16.11 -23.27 33.20
C THR A 91 15.95 -22.71 31.78
N GLY A 92 17.04 -22.20 31.18
CA GLY A 92 17.03 -21.47 29.91
C GLY A 92 16.70 -19.98 30.03
N MET A 93 16.42 -19.46 31.24
CA MET A 93 16.23 -18.02 31.46
C MET A 93 17.53 -17.22 31.35
N SER A 94 17.44 -15.97 30.92
CA SER A 94 18.58 -15.03 30.95
C SER A 94 18.84 -14.48 32.36
N VAL A 95 20.05 -13.96 32.58
CA VAL A 95 20.45 -13.29 33.82
C VAL A 95 20.60 -11.79 33.59
N TYR A 96 20.02 -10.99 34.48
CA TYR A 96 20.30 -9.56 34.64
C TYR A 96 21.07 -9.39 35.95
N LEU A 97 22.34 -8.97 35.87
CA LEU A 97 23.12 -8.63 37.07
C LEU A 97 22.92 -7.16 37.42
N ASP A 98 22.60 -6.91 38.69
CA ASP A 98 22.41 -5.58 39.23
C ASP A 98 23.55 -5.23 40.19
N LEU A 99 24.51 -4.41 39.73
CA LEU A 99 25.71 -4.10 40.51
C LEU A 99 25.44 -2.91 41.41
N HIS A 100 25.29 -3.13 42.72
CA HIS A 100 25.07 -2.04 43.69
C HIS A 100 26.33 -1.19 43.93
N TYR A 101 27.52 -1.69 43.57
CA TYR A 101 28.83 -1.09 43.87
C TYR A 101 29.05 -0.76 45.36
N SER A 102 28.64 -1.69 46.22
CA SER A 102 28.58 -1.50 47.66
C SER A 102 28.70 -2.83 48.41
N ASP A 103 29.37 -2.84 49.58
CA ASP A 103 29.45 -3.96 50.52
C ASP A 103 28.11 -4.20 51.25
N THR A 104 27.26 -3.17 51.37
CA THR A 104 25.88 -3.27 51.86
C THR A 104 25.00 -2.24 51.13
N TRP A 105 24.73 -1.08 51.73
CA TRP A 105 24.35 0.17 51.06
C TRP A 105 25.49 1.23 51.01
N ALA A 106 26.77 0.84 51.19
CA ALA A 106 27.96 1.65 50.86
C ALA A 106 29.23 0.83 50.42
N ASP A 107 30.14 1.52 49.71
CA ASP A 107 31.21 1.16 48.74
C ASP A 107 32.38 0.17 49.08
N PRO A 108 33.05 -0.40 48.05
CA PRO A 108 34.27 -1.22 48.15
C PRO A 108 35.62 -0.49 47.89
N ALA A 109 36.72 -1.08 48.37
CA ALA A 109 38.09 -0.54 48.31
C ALA A 109 38.87 -0.69 46.99
N ILE A 110 38.22 -1.02 45.85
CA ILE A 110 38.85 -1.20 44.54
C ILE A 110 38.17 -0.34 43.47
N SER A 111 38.89 0.04 42.40
CA SER A 111 38.32 0.92 41.38
C SER A 111 37.15 0.25 40.64
N VAL A 112 36.11 1.04 40.34
CA VAL A 112 34.85 0.54 39.75
C VAL A 112 35.06 -0.19 38.41
N TYR A 113 36.07 0.21 37.63
CA TYR A 113 36.50 -0.52 36.43
C TYR A 113 36.98 -1.93 36.76
N GLN A 114 37.95 -2.07 37.68
CA GLN A 114 38.56 -3.37 38.02
C GLN A 114 37.54 -4.30 38.68
N TYR A 115 36.68 -3.78 39.55
CA TYR A 115 35.59 -4.57 40.13
C TYR A 115 34.65 -5.09 39.03
N THR A 116 34.13 -4.20 38.18
CA THR A 116 33.18 -4.59 37.12
C THR A 116 33.79 -5.58 36.13
N LEU A 117 35.06 -5.37 35.76
CA LEU A 117 35.84 -6.29 34.92
C LEU A 117 36.01 -7.66 35.58
N SER A 118 36.36 -7.71 36.86
CA SER A 118 36.55 -8.97 37.60
C SER A 118 35.26 -9.77 37.75
N VAL A 119 34.14 -9.11 38.07
CA VAL A 119 32.79 -9.72 38.12
C VAL A 119 32.42 -10.30 36.76
N CYS A 120 32.51 -9.50 35.69
CA CYS A 120 32.18 -9.95 34.34
C CYS A 120 33.08 -11.12 33.89
N ASN A 121 34.37 -11.07 34.21
CA ASN A 121 35.31 -12.15 33.90
C ASN A 121 35.04 -13.43 34.68
N ARG A 122 34.61 -13.33 35.95
CA ARG A 122 34.21 -14.51 36.73
C ARG A 122 32.98 -15.17 36.13
N PHE A 123 31.96 -14.39 35.79
CA PHE A 123 30.77 -14.89 35.08
C PHE A 123 31.13 -15.58 33.75
N ALA A 124 32.02 -14.98 32.96
CA ALA A 124 32.54 -15.57 31.73
C ALA A 124 33.26 -16.92 31.96
N SER A 125 34.15 -17.01 32.98
CA SER A 125 34.85 -18.26 33.30
C SER A 125 33.94 -19.39 33.78
N GLU A 126 32.79 -19.03 34.36
CA GLU A 126 31.76 -19.96 34.83
C GLU A 126 30.75 -20.33 33.71
N GLY A 127 31.00 -19.83 32.49
CA GLY A 127 30.18 -20.06 31.30
C GLY A 127 28.80 -19.39 31.34
N VAL A 128 28.59 -18.40 32.21
CA VAL A 128 27.31 -17.68 32.33
C VAL A 128 27.47 -16.30 31.73
N ASN A 129 26.76 -16.05 30.62
CA ASN A 129 26.69 -14.72 30.01
C ASN A 129 25.39 -14.02 30.43
N PRO A 130 25.45 -12.94 31.24
CA PRO A 130 24.28 -12.10 31.50
C PRO A 130 23.78 -11.46 30.21
N ALA A 131 22.46 -11.23 30.12
CA ALA A 131 21.86 -10.45 29.03
C ALA A 131 21.89 -8.94 29.34
N ILE A 132 21.87 -8.57 30.62
CA ILE A 132 21.89 -7.20 31.12
C ILE A 132 22.86 -7.11 32.31
N VAL A 133 23.60 -6.01 32.40
CA VAL A 133 24.34 -5.59 33.59
C VAL A 133 23.99 -4.13 33.87
N SER A 134 23.43 -3.82 35.04
CA SER A 134 23.35 -2.43 35.50
C SER A 134 24.70 -2.01 36.09
N ILE A 135 25.04 -0.74 35.89
CA ILE A 135 26.23 -0.11 36.48
C ILE A 135 25.82 0.83 37.60
N GLY A 136 25.23 0.26 38.66
CA GLY A 136 24.64 0.96 39.78
C GLY A 136 23.13 0.71 39.88
N ASN A 137 22.63 0.63 41.13
CA ASN A 137 21.20 0.52 41.43
C ASN A 137 20.63 1.87 41.89
N GLU A 138 19.50 2.30 41.34
CA GLU A 138 18.75 3.52 41.71
C GLU A 138 19.61 4.79 41.90
N ILE A 139 20.58 5.02 41.02
CA ILE A 139 21.66 6.01 41.20
C ILE A 139 21.26 7.47 40.96
N ARG A 140 19.99 7.83 41.17
CA ARG A 140 19.48 9.21 41.00
C ARG A 140 20.18 10.19 41.93
N ALA A 141 20.50 9.76 43.15
CA ALA A 141 21.28 10.55 44.10
C ALA A 141 22.81 10.36 43.92
N GLY A 142 23.23 9.74 42.82
CA GLY A 142 24.62 9.39 42.53
C GLY A 142 24.96 7.96 42.96
N LEU A 143 26.26 7.66 42.97
CA LEU A 143 26.84 6.38 43.37
C LEU A 143 28.24 6.60 43.94
N LEU A 144 28.77 5.64 44.70
CA LEU A 144 30.13 5.69 45.25
C LEU A 144 30.41 6.98 46.06
N TRP A 145 29.69 7.14 47.18
CA TRP A 145 29.68 8.37 47.97
C TRP A 145 30.90 8.49 48.91
N PRO A 146 31.46 9.70 49.10
CA PRO A 146 30.96 10.99 48.64
C PRO A 146 31.41 11.36 47.21
N LEU A 147 32.32 10.59 46.59
CA LEU A 147 32.99 10.97 45.35
C LEU A 147 32.00 11.17 44.18
N GLY A 148 31.06 10.25 43.99
CA GLY A 148 30.00 10.34 42.98
C GLY A 148 28.64 10.74 43.56
N GLY A 149 28.60 11.58 44.61
CA GLY A 149 27.37 12.27 45.00
C GLY A 149 26.94 13.33 43.98
N THR A 150 25.68 13.77 44.00
CA THR A 150 25.15 14.79 43.06
C THR A 150 25.77 16.18 43.17
N SER A 151 26.70 16.39 44.12
CA SER A 151 27.58 17.56 44.15
C SER A 151 28.61 17.57 42.99
N SER A 152 28.90 16.42 42.38
CA SER A 152 29.79 16.31 41.21
C SER A 152 29.28 15.30 40.19
N TYR A 153 28.44 15.76 39.27
CA TYR A 153 27.99 14.96 38.12
C TYR A 153 29.12 14.57 37.16
N TYR A 154 30.22 15.31 37.14
CA TYR A 154 31.44 14.92 36.42
C TYR A 154 32.04 13.62 36.98
N ASN A 155 32.05 13.46 38.31
CA ASN A 155 32.52 12.23 38.95
C ASN A 155 31.56 11.08 38.67
N ILE A 156 30.23 11.30 38.78
CA ILE A 156 29.20 10.31 38.40
C ILE A 156 29.44 9.80 36.97
N ALA A 157 29.58 10.71 35.99
CA ALA A 157 29.83 10.36 34.60
C ALA A 157 31.14 9.56 34.41
N SER A 158 32.21 9.95 35.10
CA SER A 158 33.52 9.29 35.04
C SER A 158 33.50 7.88 35.65
N LEU A 159 32.78 7.69 36.75
CA LEU A 159 32.58 6.39 37.40
C LEU A 159 31.75 5.46 36.53
N LEU A 160 30.66 5.95 35.94
CA LEU A 160 29.82 5.19 35.01
C LEU A 160 30.55 4.82 33.71
N HIS A 161 31.39 5.72 33.21
CA HIS A 161 32.28 5.43 32.08
C HIS A 161 33.23 4.28 32.42
N SER A 162 33.92 4.37 33.57
CA SER A 162 34.83 3.34 34.06
C SER A 162 34.14 1.99 34.28
N ALA A 163 32.95 2.00 34.88
CA ALA A 163 32.10 0.82 35.03
C ALA A 163 31.73 0.19 33.67
N ALA A 164 31.24 0.99 32.73
CA ALA A 164 30.85 0.53 31.40
C ALA A 164 32.01 -0.08 30.61
N TRP A 165 33.22 0.47 30.74
CA TRP A 165 34.42 -0.10 30.13
C TRP A 165 34.86 -1.41 30.79
N GLY A 166 34.71 -1.56 32.11
CA GLY A 166 34.94 -2.86 32.77
C GLY A 166 34.04 -3.98 32.22
N VAL A 167 32.79 -3.67 31.84
CA VAL A 167 31.91 -4.61 31.11
C VAL A 167 32.42 -4.86 29.69
N LYS A 168 32.80 -3.80 28.95
CA LYS A 168 33.26 -3.89 27.54
C LYS A 168 34.55 -4.70 27.40
N ASP A 169 35.50 -4.57 28.32
CA ASP A 169 36.82 -5.20 28.23
C ASP A 169 36.85 -6.64 28.78
N SER A 170 35.73 -7.11 29.34
CA SER A 170 35.60 -8.46 29.90
C SER A 170 35.73 -9.60 28.88
N LYS A 171 35.71 -10.84 29.35
CA LYS A 171 35.67 -12.07 28.53
C LYS A 171 34.24 -12.54 28.20
N LEU A 172 33.20 -11.80 28.59
CA LEU A 172 31.81 -12.13 28.26
C LEU A 172 31.56 -12.07 26.76
N ASN A 173 30.97 -13.13 26.20
CA ASN A 173 30.59 -13.22 24.79
C ASN A 173 29.30 -14.05 24.62
N PRO A 174 28.17 -13.47 24.17
CA PRO A 174 28.01 -12.07 23.77
C PRO A 174 28.15 -11.09 24.95
N LYS A 175 28.40 -9.81 24.62
CA LYS A 175 28.44 -8.74 25.63
C LYS A 175 27.02 -8.45 26.16
N PRO A 176 26.85 -8.27 27.48
CA PRO A 176 25.56 -7.86 28.05
C PRO A 176 25.20 -6.44 27.62
N LYS A 177 23.91 -6.13 27.64
CA LYS A 177 23.44 -4.74 27.56
C LYS A 177 23.80 -4.01 28.86
N ILE A 178 24.47 -2.87 28.76
CA ILE A 178 24.82 -2.02 29.90
C ILE A 178 23.62 -1.12 30.20
N MET A 179 23.14 -1.14 31.45
CA MET A 179 21.98 -0.38 31.92
C MET A 179 22.39 0.65 32.98
N ILE A 180 21.73 1.80 32.98
CA ILE A 180 21.73 2.73 34.11
C ILE A 180 20.34 2.62 34.75
N HIS A 181 20.28 2.37 36.06
CA HIS A 181 19.03 2.22 36.81
C HIS A 181 18.79 3.45 37.69
N LEU A 182 17.62 4.07 37.56
CA LEU A 182 17.16 5.21 38.36
C LEU A 182 15.79 4.87 38.96
N ASP A 183 15.54 5.28 40.20
CA ASP A 183 14.22 5.20 40.84
C ASP A 183 13.23 6.21 40.24
N ASN A 184 11.95 6.12 40.62
CA ASN A 184 10.91 7.09 40.24
C ASN A 184 10.78 7.32 38.71
N GLY A 185 10.72 6.22 37.93
CA GLY A 185 10.56 6.27 36.47
C GLY A 185 9.27 6.95 35.97
N TRP A 186 8.31 7.23 36.83
CA TRP A 186 7.11 8.02 36.52
C TRP A 186 7.37 9.54 36.49
N ASP A 187 8.37 10.04 37.25
CA ASP A 187 8.74 11.45 37.26
C ASP A 187 9.68 11.76 36.09
N SER A 188 9.08 12.04 34.93
CA SER A 188 9.82 12.42 33.74
C SER A 188 10.77 13.61 33.98
N GLY A 189 10.40 14.61 34.79
CA GLY A 189 11.24 15.79 35.04
C GLY A 189 12.55 15.42 35.74
N THR A 190 12.46 14.56 36.75
CA THR A 190 13.60 14.07 37.53
C THR A 190 14.53 13.17 36.72
N GLN A 191 14.00 12.20 35.97
CA GLN A 191 14.81 11.33 35.09
C GLN A 191 15.73 12.15 34.16
N LEU A 192 15.25 13.33 33.79
CA LEU A 192 15.85 14.16 32.76
C LEU A 192 16.80 15.21 33.21
N TRP A 193 16.45 15.83 34.32
CA TRP A 193 17.43 16.60 35.03
C TRP A 193 18.66 15.71 35.32
N TRP A 194 18.47 14.45 35.72
CA TRP A 194 19.57 13.51 35.92
C TRP A 194 20.38 13.23 34.65
N TYR A 195 19.78 12.68 33.58
CA TYR A 195 20.54 12.36 32.35
C TYR A 195 21.14 13.60 31.67
N LYS A 196 20.48 14.77 31.70
CA LYS A 196 21.01 16.03 31.19
C LYS A 196 22.21 16.54 32.00
N THR A 197 22.18 16.40 33.33
CA THR A 197 23.24 16.93 34.21
C THR A 197 24.44 15.99 34.29
N ALA A 198 24.21 14.67 34.22
CA ALA A 198 25.25 13.65 34.09
C ALA A 198 25.92 13.62 32.71
N TYR A 199 25.40 14.34 31.71
CA TYR A 199 25.86 14.24 30.32
C TYR A 199 26.09 15.63 29.68
N LEU A 200 27.27 16.22 29.98
CA LEU A 200 27.70 17.55 29.53
C LEU A 200 27.83 17.73 27.99
N GLY A 201 27.47 16.73 27.19
CA GLY A 201 27.50 16.77 25.72
C GLY A 201 26.15 16.72 25.00
N SER A 202 25.01 16.44 25.66
CA SER A 202 23.70 16.34 24.96
C SER A 202 22.47 16.56 25.86
N LEU A 203 21.61 17.48 25.40
CA LEU A 203 20.35 17.92 26.00
C LEU A 203 19.19 16.92 25.74
N LYS A 204 18.10 17.04 26.54
CA LYS A 204 16.71 16.56 26.26
C LYS A 204 16.51 15.05 26.60
N TYR A 205 15.40 14.45 27.05
CA TYR A 205 13.92 14.56 26.95
C TYR A 205 13.32 13.16 27.42
N SER A 206 12.24 12.94 28.25
CA SER A 206 11.83 11.61 28.87
C SER A 206 10.30 11.34 28.89
N LEU A 207 9.76 10.13 29.16
CA LEU A 207 10.35 8.76 29.10
C LEU A 207 9.82 8.04 27.85
N GLY A 208 8.65 8.46 27.35
CA GLY A 208 8.35 8.40 25.92
C GLY A 208 9.37 9.18 25.08
N GLN A 209 10.01 10.20 25.66
CA GLN A 209 11.13 10.91 25.02
C GLN A 209 12.53 10.31 25.32
N LEU A 210 12.76 9.43 26.32
CA LEU A 210 14.11 8.89 26.55
C LEU A 210 14.53 8.00 25.37
N ALA A 211 13.58 7.19 24.88
CA ALA A 211 13.77 6.41 23.67
C ALA A 211 13.93 7.29 22.43
N SER A 212 13.09 8.32 22.25
CA SER A 212 13.18 9.20 21.07
C SER A 212 14.38 10.15 21.06
N THR A 213 14.98 10.42 22.23
CA THR A 213 16.08 11.39 22.37
C THR A 213 17.45 10.73 22.50
N TYR A 214 17.56 9.59 23.20
CA TYR A 214 18.82 8.88 23.39
C TYR A 214 18.92 7.54 22.63
N GLY A 215 17.84 7.13 21.94
CA GLY A 215 17.80 5.88 21.16
C GLY A 215 18.02 4.63 22.00
N LYS A 216 17.66 4.64 23.29
CA LYS A 216 17.90 3.53 24.23
C LYS A 216 16.67 2.67 24.43
N GLN A 217 16.92 1.41 24.78
CA GLN A 217 15.90 0.49 25.23
C GLN A 217 15.54 0.76 26.69
N LEU A 218 14.27 0.54 27.05
CA LEU A 218 13.69 0.87 28.35
C LEU A 218 13.15 -0.38 29.05
N VAL A 219 13.35 -0.47 30.35
CA VAL A 219 12.94 -1.59 31.21
C VAL A 219 12.42 -1.05 32.52
N VAL A 220 11.27 -1.55 32.99
CA VAL A 220 10.85 -1.41 34.40
C VAL A 220 11.62 -2.46 35.19
N ALA A 221 12.71 -2.05 35.84
CA ALA A 221 13.65 -2.97 36.51
C ALA A 221 13.16 -3.42 37.89
N GLU A 222 12.25 -2.66 38.53
CA GLU A 222 11.56 -3.04 39.76
C GLU A 222 10.10 -2.58 39.72
N THR A 223 9.18 -3.42 40.21
CA THR A 223 7.78 -3.09 40.47
C THR A 223 7.14 -4.10 41.42
N ASN A 224 6.14 -3.66 42.21
CA ASN A 224 5.32 -4.50 43.07
C ASN A 224 3.85 -4.06 43.05
N TRP A 225 2.96 -4.95 43.47
CA TRP A 225 1.58 -4.63 43.86
C TRP A 225 1.17 -5.47 45.07
N PRO A 226 0.45 -4.92 46.06
CA PRO A 226 0.09 -5.67 47.26
C PRO A 226 -1.08 -6.64 47.07
N VAL A 227 -1.01 -7.77 47.76
CA VAL A 227 -2.21 -8.56 48.11
C VAL A 227 -2.85 -8.12 49.42
N SER A 228 -2.10 -7.40 50.26
CA SER A 228 -2.60 -6.83 51.53
C SER A 228 -1.91 -5.52 51.84
N CYS A 229 -2.70 -4.45 52.01
CA CYS A 229 -2.20 -3.12 52.36
C CYS A 229 -3.25 -2.37 53.21
N PRO A 230 -3.40 -2.72 54.50
CA PRO A 230 -4.44 -2.13 55.36
C PRO A 230 -4.16 -0.67 55.73
N ASN A 231 -2.89 -0.30 55.90
CA ASN A 231 -2.46 1.01 56.38
C ASN A 231 -1.41 1.63 55.43
N PRO A 232 -1.76 1.97 54.18
CA PRO A 232 -0.82 2.59 53.25
C PRO A 232 -0.39 3.98 53.74
N GLN A 233 0.92 4.22 53.79
CA GLN A 233 1.49 5.52 54.20
C GLN A 233 1.17 6.64 53.19
N TYR A 234 0.98 6.28 51.92
CA TYR A 234 0.65 7.19 50.83
C TYR A 234 -0.61 6.70 50.10
N LYS A 235 -1.44 7.63 49.62
CA LYS A 235 -2.59 7.29 48.78
C LYS A 235 -2.10 6.70 47.45
N PHE A 236 -2.69 5.58 47.03
CA PHE A 236 -2.45 5.00 45.71
C PHE A 236 -2.77 5.98 44.57
N PRO A 237 -2.05 5.93 43.43
CA PRO A 237 -2.35 6.75 42.26
C PRO A 237 -3.80 6.57 41.77
N SER A 238 -4.44 7.65 41.33
CA SER A 238 -5.89 7.68 41.05
C SER A 238 -6.34 6.74 39.93
N ASP A 239 -5.49 6.54 38.93
CA ASP A 239 -5.65 5.62 37.80
C ASP A 239 -5.57 4.13 38.20
N THR A 240 -5.02 3.84 39.39
CA THR A 240 -4.96 2.47 39.95
C THR A 240 -6.15 2.11 40.84
N SER A 241 -7.10 3.04 41.05
CA SER A 241 -8.24 2.88 41.97
C SER A 241 -9.19 1.73 41.62
N SER A 242 -9.18 1.25 40.38
CA SER A 242 -9.94 0.08 39.92
C SER A 242 -9.21 -1.26 40.12
N ILE A 243 -7.93 -1.24 40.51
CA ILE A 243 -7.11 -2.45 40.72
C ILE A 243 -7.29 -2.91 42.18
N PRO A 244 -7.78 -4.14 42.44
CA PRO A 244 -8.01 -4.60 43.80
C PRO A 244 -6.71 -4.97 44.53
N ILE A 245 -6.64 -4.72 45.83
CA ILE A 245 -5.54 -5.19 46.70
C ILE A 245 -5.71 -6.71 46.91
N SER A 246 -5.13 -7.51 46.02
CA SER A 246 -5.32 -8.97 45.93
C SER A 246 -4.36 -9.60 44.92
N ALA A 247 -4.27 -10.94 44.89
CA ALA A 247 -3.54 -11.65 43.84
C ALA A 247 -4.15 -11.44 42.42
N ALA A 248 -5.45 -11.18 42.32
CA ALA A 248 -6.07 -10.82 41.05
C ALA A 248 -5.62 -9.43 40.57
N GLY A 249 -5.55 -8.45 41.48
CA GLY A 249 -5.06 -7.11 41.15
C GLY A 249 -3.56 -7.04 40.90
N GLN A 250 -2.75 -7.89 41.55
CA GLN A 250 -1.35 -8.09 41.16
C GLN A 250 -1.24 -8.50 39.69
N ALA A 251 -2.09 -9.43 39.24
CA ALA A 251 -2.09 -9.85 37.84
C ALA A 251 -2.53 -8.72 36.89
N THR A 252 -3.51 -7.91 37.27
CA THR A 252 -3.92 -6.71 36.53
C THR A 252 -2.80 -5.67 36.47
N TRP A 253 -2.13 -5.39 37.59
CA TRP A 253 -1.01 -4.46 37.66
C TRP A 253 0.14 -4.87 36.73
N ILE A 254 0.61 -6.13 36.85
CA ILE A 254 1.68 -6.66 36.01
C ILE A 254 1.33 -6.54 34.52
N LYS A 255 0.08 -6.87 34.13
CA LYS A 255 -0.39 -6.75 32.75
C LYS A 255 -0.48 -5.29 32.28
N ASN A 256 -1.00 -4.39 33.11
CA ASN A 256 -1.12 -2.96 32.77
C ASN A 256 0.25 -2.32 32.58
N VAL A 257 1.18 -2.52 33.52
CA VAL A 257 2.55 -2.00 33.40
C VAL A 257 3.27 -2.64 32.21
N ALA A 258 3.11 -3.94 31.98
CA ALA A 258 3.68 -4.60 30.80
C ALA A 258 3.13 -4.04 29.48
N SER A 259 1.83 -3.72 29.41
CA SER A 259 1.20 -3.08 28.25
C SER A 259 1.71 -1.66 28.02
N ILE A 260 1.93 -0.88 29.09
CA ILE A 260 2.53 0.46 29.00
C ILE A 260 3.97 0.38 28.46
N VAL A 261 4.77 -0.56 28.96
CA VAL A 261 6.14 -0.78 28.45
C VAL A 261 6.12 -1.22 26.98
N ALA A 262 5.28 -2.20 26.62
CA ALA A 262 5.20 -2.70 25.24
C ALA A 262 4.71 -1.63 24.24
N GLY A 263 3.79 -0.76 24.66
CA GLY A 263 3.32 0.39 23.87
C GLY A 263 4.29 1.58 23.81
N THR A 264 5.36 1.57 24.61
CA THR A 264 6.39 2.63 24.61
C THR A 264 7.49 2.30 23.60
N PRO A 265 7.84 3.19 22.66
CA PRO A 265 8.98 2.99 21.77
C PRO A 265 10.26 2.64 22.55
N GLY A 266 10.95 1.56 22.16
CA GLY A 266 12.13 1.06 22.87
C GLY A 266 11.85 0.34 24.19
N GLY A 267 10.61 0.25 24.66
CA GLY A 267 10.23 -0.56 25.82
C GLY A 267 10.40 -2.05 25.55
N VAL A 268 11.18 -2.74 26.38
CA VAL A 268 11.57 -4.14 26.15
C VAL A 268 11.44 -5.05 27.38
N GLY A 269 11.15 -4.53 28.58
CA GLY A 269 11.07 -5.43 29.74
C GLY A 269 10.43 -4.91 31.02
N LEU A 270 10.04 -5.87 31.85
CA LEU A 270 9.48 -5.70 33.19
C LEU A 270 10.05 -6.79 34.12
N TYR A 271 10.45 -6.38 35.31
CA TYR A 271 10.89 -7.26 36.40
C TYR A 271 10.08 -7.00 37.67
N TYR A 272 9.42 -8.03 38.20
CA TYR A 272 8.76 -7.94 39.51
C TYR A 272 9.79 -8.11 40.62
N TRP A 273 9.78 -7.24 41.63
CA TRP A 273 10.80 -7.30 42.68
C TRP A 273 10.44 -8.32 43.77
N GLU A 274 11.34 -9.27 44.05
CA GLU A 274 11.28 -10.22 45.17
C GLU A 274 9.92 -10.90 45.43
N PRO A 275 9.27 -11.52 44.42
CA PRO A 275 7.96 -12.15 44.57
C PRO A 275 7.95 -13.35 45.53
N GLY A 276 9.12 -13.87 45.90
CA GLY A 276 9.31 -15.08 46.69
C GLY A 276 9.86 -14.86 48.10
N TRP A 277 10.02 -13.62 48.59
CA TRP A 277 10.72 -13.36 49.86
C TRP A 277 9.87 -13.67 51.11
N VAL A 278 9.59 -14.96 51.34
CA VAL A 278 8.79 -15.47 52.47
C VAL A 278 9.41 -15.04 53.81
N GLY A 279 8.66 -14.23 54.55
CA GLY A 279 9.10 -13.62 55.82
C GLY A 279 9.35 -12.11 55.73
N ASN A 280 9.48 -11.55 54.52
CA ASN A 280 9.62 -10.11 54.28
C ASN A 280 8.44 -9.58 53.43
N GLY A 281 7.21 -9.87 53.85
CA GLY A 281 6.00 -9.62 53.04
C GLY A 281 5.86 -8.17 52.55
N GLY A 282 6.18 -7.20 53.41
CA GLY A 282 6.07 -5.79 53.08
C GLY A 282 7.09 -5.28 52.06
N LEU A 283 8.18 -6.02 51.81
CA LEU A 283 9.25 -5.64 50.87
C LEU A 283 9.74 -4.19 51.10
N GLY A 284 9.95 -3.80 52.37
CA GLY A 284 10.38 -2.45 52.75
C GLY A 284 9.33 -1.33 52.58
N SER A 285 8.16 -1.61 51.99
CA SER A 285 7.04 -0.67 51.87
C SER A 285 6.17 -0.61 53.13
N SER A 286 5.20 0.32 53.15
CA SER A 286 4.14 0.39 54.18
C SER A 286 3.00 -0.63 53.99
N CYS A 287 2.96 -1.36 52.88
CA CYS A 287 2.00 -2.44 52.69
C CYS A 287 2.42 -3.71 53.44
N ALA A 288 1.47 -4.56 53.80
CA ALA A 288 1.73 -5.74 54.62
C ALA A 288 2.27 -6.93 53.80
N ASP A 289 1.81 -7.09 52.55
CA ASP A 289 2.20 -8.21 51.70
C ASP A 289 2.16 -7.85 50.21
N ASN A 290 3.34 -7.85 49.58
CA ASN A 290 3.59 -7.65 48.15
C ASN A 290 4.05 -8.92 47.42
N LEU A 291 4.15 -10.06 48.10
CA LEU A 291 4.68 -11.30 47.52
C LEU A 291 3.71 -11.89 46.49
N MET A 292 4.21 -12.78 45.63
CA MET A 292 3.37 -13.62 44.77
C MET A 292 3.26 -15.06 45.32
N VAL A 293 3.83 -15.32 46.50
CA VAL A 293 3.71 -16.59 47.25
C VAL A 293 3.10 -16.35 48.63
N ASP A 294 2.42 -17.35 49.20
CA ASP A 294 1.97 -17.30 50.59
C ASP A 294 3.09 -17.59 51.60
N SER A 295 2.77 -17.48 52.89
CA SER A 295 3.73 -17.71 53.99
C SER A 295 4.27 -19.15 54.06
N SER A 296 3.66 -20.10 53.35
CA SER A 296 4.14 -21.48 53.22
C SER A 296 5.03 -21.70 52.00
N GLY A 297 5.24 -20.68 51.15
CA GLY A 297 5.95 -20.76 49.87
C GLY A 297 5.09 -21.25 48.70
N LYS A 298 3.76 -21.31 48.85
CA LYS A 298 2.85 -21.71 47.78
C LYS A 298 2.56 -20.53 46.85
N ILE A 299 2.66 -20.75 45.54
CA ILE A 299 2.36 -19.68 44.57
C ILE A 299 0.89 -19.23 44.63
N ARG A 300 0.69 -17.92 44.46
CA ARG A 300 -0.61 -17.28 44.29
C ARG A 300 -0.99 -17.28 42.81
N SER A 301 -2.27 -17.08 42.52
CA SER A 301 -2.78 -16.98 41.15
C SER A 301 -2.17 -15.82 40.33
N SER A 302 -1.49 -14.87 40.97
CA SER A 302 -0.77 -13.78 40.31
C SER A 302 0.40 -14.25 39.44
N PHE A 303 0.97 -15.44 39.67
CA PHE A 303 1.96 -16.04 38.77
C PHE A 303 1.43 -16.22 37.34
N ASN A 304 0.10 -16.35 37.15
CA ASN A 304 -0.54 -16.39 35.83
C ASN A 304 -0.47 -15.06 35.05
N ALA A 305 0.17 -14.02 35.59
CA ALA A 305 0.49 -12.78 34.88
C ALA A 305 1.89 -12.76 34.25
N MET A 306 2.80 -13.63 34.70
CA MET A 306 4.10 -13.84 34.06
C MET A 306 4.00 -14.83 32.90
N THR A 307 3.02 -15.73 32.93
CA THR A 307 2.67 -16.54 31.75
C THR A 307 2.37 -15.57 30.63
N PRO A 308 2.78 -15.89 29.38
CA PRO A 308 2.28 -15.10 28.27
C PRO A 308 0.76 -14.99 28.43
N VAL A 309 0.24 -13.77 28.28
CA VAL A 309 -0.99 -13.66 27.51
C VAL A 309 -0.58 -14.22 26.15
N VAL A 310 -0.74 -15.53 25.99
CA VAL A 310 -0.84 -16.13 24.67
C VAL A 310 -1.98 -15.35 24.08
N SER A 311 -1.66 -14.52 23.09
CA SER A 311 -2.64 -13.93 22.20
C SER A 311 -3.28 -15.10 21.44
N HIS A 312 -4.25 -15.72 22.11
CA HIS A 312 -4.99 -16.89 21.66
C HIS A 312 -5.74 -16.62 20.34
N GLY A 313 -5.78 -15.36 19.89
CA GLY A 313 -6.28 -14.97 18.59
C GLY A 313 -5.58 -15.62 17.39
N LEU A 314 -4.27 -15.96 17.45
CA LEU A 314 -3.56 -16.51 16.27
C LEU A 314 -2.56 -17.65 16.52
N VAL A 315 -1.92 -17.79 17.69
CA VAL A 315 -0.82 -18.78 17.84
C VAL A 315 -1.30 -20.24 17.90
N ILE A 316 -2.51 -20.49 18.42
CA ILE A 316 -3.11 -21.85 18.52
C ILE A 316 -3.89 -22.23 17.25
N LEU A 317 -4.13 -21.28 16.34
CA LEU A 317 -4.74 -21.60 15.06
C LEU A 317 -3.80 -22.53 14.28
N SER A 318 -4.35 -23.63 13.76
CA SER A 318 -3.64 -24.43 12.76
C SER A 318 -3.38 -23.55 11.55
N ASP A 319 -2.34 -23.89 10.78
CA ASP A 319 -1.97 -23.10 9.61
C ASP A 319 -3.15 -23.02 8.61
N GLU A 320 -4.05 -24.01 8.58
CA GLU A 320 -5.29 -23.98 7.77
C GLU A 320 -6.29 -22.91 8.24
N ILE A 321 -6.44 -22.68 9.56
CA ILE A 321 -7.33 -21.62 10.07
C ILE A 321 -6.68 -20.26 9.87
N ILE A 322 -5.35 -20.16 10.04
CA ILE A 322 -4.59 -18.93 9.71
C ILE A 322 -4.80 -18.58 8.23
N VAL A 323 -4.62 -19.55 7.32
CA VAL A 323 -4.85 -19.38 5.87
C VAL A 323 -6.30 -18.94 5.58
N LYS A 324 -7.31 -19.53 6.24
CA LYS A 324 -8.72 -19.11 6.08
C LYS A 324 -8.98 -17.67 6.56
N ILE A 325 -8.33 -17.23 7.65
CA ILE A 325 -8.41 -15.84 8.12
C ILE A 325 -7.72 -14.90 7.13
N LEU A 326 -6.52 -15.25 6.67
CA LEU A 326 -5.75 -14.45 5.70
C LEU A 326 -6.48 -14.31 4.36
N HIS A 327 -7.22 -15.34 3.92
CA HIS A 327 -8.14 -15.24 2.77
C HIS A 327 -9.31 -14.26 2.96
N SER A 328 -9.52 -13.74 4.17
CA SER A 328 -10.49 -12.67 4.46
C SER A 328 -9.83 -11.28 4.60
N CYS A 329 -8.50 -11.21 4.50
CA CYS A 329 -7.70 -9.98 4.51
C CYS A 329 -7.35 -9.54 3.08
N ARG A 330 -6.83 -8.31 2.89
CA ARG A 330 -6.19 -7.89 1.63
C ARG A 330 -4.71 -8.25 1.66
N TYR A 331 -4.07 -8.23 0.50
CA TYR A 331 -2.64 -8.57 0.35
C TYR A 331 -1.73 -7.76 1.28
N LEU A 332 -2.03 -6.49 1.56
CA LEU A 332 -1.24 -5.66 2.47
C LEU A 332 -1.25 -6.20 3.91
N GLU A 333 -2.40 -6.64 4.44
CA GLU A 333 -2.41 -7.23 5.78
C GLU A 333 -1.79 -8.64 5.79
N ILE A 334 -1.86 -9.39 4.69
CA ILE A 334 -1.19 -10.70 4.55
C ILE A 334 0.35 -10.52 4.54
N LEU A 335 0.87 -9.53 3.81
CA LEU A 335 2.29 -9.20 3.82
C LEU A 335 2.75 -8.64 5.17
N GLN A 336 1.95 -7.77 5.80
CA GLN A 336 2.20 -7.31 7.17
C GLN A 336 2.22 -8.46 8.19
N PHE A 337 1.35 -9.46 8.01
CA PHE A 337 1.38 -10.68 8.82
C PHE A 337 2.67 -11.48 8.59
N ALA A 338 3.06 -11.69 7.32
CA ALA A 338 4.26 -12.46 6.96
C ALA A 338 5.54 -11.91 7.62
N ILE A 339 5.70 -10.58 7.68
CA ILE A 339 6.91 -9.96 8.28
C ILE A 339 7.01 -10.07 9.80
N THR A 340 5.96 -10.50 10.50
CA THR A 340 5.96 -10.52 11.99
C THR A 340 6.83 -11.63 12.60
N CYS A 341 6.92 -12.81 11.98
CA CYS A 341 7.80 -13.89 12.45
C CYS A 341 8.03 -14.96 11.37
N LYS A 342 9.03 -15.83 11.58
CA LYS A 342 9.39 -16.91 10.65
C LYS A 342 8.23 -17.88 10.33
N ARG A 343 7.40 -18.26 11.31
CA ARG A 343 6.23 -19.12 11.07
C ARG A 343 5.24 -18.44 10.13
N HIS A 344 4.92 -17.18 10.38
CA HIS A 344 3.96 -16.42 9.57
C HIS A 344 4.49 -16.18 8.14
N HIS A 345 5.79 -15.91 8.02
CA HIS A 345 6.47 -15.90 6.72
C HIS A 345 6.32 -17.23 5.99
N SER A 346 6.65 -18.37 6.62
CA SER A 346 6.49 -19.71 6.03
C SER A 346 5.05 -19.98 5.61
N ILE A 347 4.05 -19.72 6.46
CA ILE A 347 2.63 -19.93 6.10
C ILE A 347 2.27 -19.19 4.81
N VAL A 348 2.66 -17.92 4.67
CA VAL A 348 2.37 -17.12 3.47
C VAL A 348 3.21 -17.56 2.26
N ALA A 349 4.50 -17.85 2.47
CA ALA A 349 5.46 -18.21 1.42
C ALA A 349 5.30 -19.66 0.90
N GLU A 350 4.67 -20.55 1.67
CA GLU A 350 4.46 -21.96 1.31
C GLU A 350 3.00 -22.23 0.90
N THR A 351 2.03 -21.40 1.32
CA THR A 351 0.62 -21.55 0.90
C THR A 351 0.36 -20.93 -0.48
N ILE A 352 0.20 -21.80 -1.48
CA ILE A 352 -0.04 -21.43 -2.89
C ILE A 352 -1.28 -20.54 -3.06
N SER A 353 -2.38 -20.79 -2.33
CA SER A 353 -3.60 -19.98 -2.46
C SER A 353 -3.42 -18.55 -1.96
N LEU A 354 -2.64 -18.33 -0.89
CA LEU A 354 -2.30 -17.00 -0.40
C LEU A 354 -1.35 -16.27 -1.36
N GLN A 355 -0.36 -16.98 -1.93
CA GLN A 355 0.48 -16.40 -2.97
C GLN A 355 -0.32 -15.98 -4.21
N LEU A 356 -1.28 -16.80 -4.64
CA LEU A 356 -2.18 -16.46 -5.75
C LEU A 356 -3.02 -15.21 -5.43
N GLN A 357 -3.59 -15.13 -4.22
CA GLN A 357 -4.33 -13.94 -3.81
C GLN A 357 -3.44 -12.68 -3.79
N ILE A 358 -2.22 -12.78 -3.26
CA ILE A 358 -1.26 -11.65 -3.25
C ILE A 358 -0.92 -11.21 -4.68
N GLU A 359 -0.61 -12.14 -5.58
CA GLU A 359 -0.26 -11.83 -6.98
C GLU A 359 -1.45 -11.24 -7.75
N LEU A 360 -2.67 -11.74 -7.51
CA LEU A 360 -3.90 -11.19 -8.08
C LEU A 360 -4.13 -9.74 -7.62
N GLU A 361 -4.15 -9.50 -6.31
CA GLU A 361 -4.39 -8.16 -5.76
C GLU A 361 -3.28 -7.16 -6.13
N LEU A 362 -2.00 -7.58 -6.11
CA LEU A 362 -0.86 -6.73 -6.53
C LEU A 362 -0.96 -6.26 -7.99
N ASN A 363 -1.56 -7.07 -8.86
CA ASN A 363 -1.74 -6.74 -10.28
C ASN A 363 -3.14 -6.18 -10.58
N ASN A 364 -3.96 -5.94 -9.55
CA ASN A 364 -5.39 -5.59 -9.66
C ASN A 364 -6.14 -6.54 -10.62
N LEU A 365 -6.03 -7.85 -10.40
CA LEU A 365 -6.70 -8.87 -11.19
C LEU A 365 -7.59 -9.75 -10.30
N GLU A 366 -8.67 -10.28 -10.88
CA GLU A 366 -9.47 -11.35 -10.31
C GLU A 366 -9.65 -12.49 -11.31
N VAL A 367 -9.95 -13.69 -10.82
CA VAL A 367 -10.25 -14.85 -11.67
C VAL A 367 -11.72 -14.76 -12.12
N VAL A 368 -11.95 -14.79 -13.43
CA VAL A 368 -13.29 -14.73 -14.03
C VAL A 368 -14.06 -16.00 -13.64
N THR A 369 -15.19 -15.84 -12.94
CA THR A 369 -15.97 -16.96 -12.42
C THR A 369 -16.51 -17.83 -13.55
N GLY A 370 -16.28 -19.15 -13.48
CA GLY A 370 -16.73 -20.11 -14.50
C GLY A 370 -15.81 -20.26 -15.72
N SER A 371 -14.72 -19.48 -15.82
CA SER A 371 -13.76 -19.53 -16.93
C SER A 371 -12.74 -20.68 -16.87
N GLY A 372 -12.78 -21.52 -15.83
CA GLY A 372 -11.75 -22.53 -15.58
C GLY A 372 -11.87 -23.75 -16.48
N THR A 373 -10.76 -24.12 -17.11
CA THR A 373 -10.64 -25.37 -17.87
C THR A 373 -10.49 -26.59 -16.96
N PHE A 374 -10.71 -27.79 -17.49
CA PHE A 374 -10.64 -29.03 -16.72
C PHE A 374 -9.20 -29.33 -16.29
N GLY A 375 -8.97 -29.37 -14.97
CA GLY A 375 -7.64 -29.63 -14.36
C GLY A 375 -6.96 -28.41 -13.73
N SER A 376 -7.50 -27.20 -13.93
CA SER A 376 -6.96 -25.97 -13.36
C SER A 376 -6.94 -25.99 -11.83
N ASN A 377 -5.76 -25.70 -11.25
CA ASN A 377 -5.54 -25.63 -9.80
C ASN A 377 -4.69 -24.40 -9.45
N TYR A 378 -4.64 -24.02 -8.17
CA TYR A 378 -3.97 -22.79 -7.73
C TYR A 378 -2.48 -22.72 -8.09
N ALA A 379 -1.76 -23.84 -8.20
CA ALA A 379 -0.34 -23.83 -8.55
C ALA A 379 -0.14 -23.44 -10.02
N LEU A 380 -0.91 -24.05 -10.92
CA LEU A 380 -0.90 -23.73 -12.36
C LEU A 380 -1.33 -22.28 -12.60
N ILE A 381 -2.40 -21.83 -11.96
CA ILE A 381 -2.92 -20.46 -12.10
C ILE A 381 -1.90 -19.43 -11.59
N LEU A 382 -1.23 -19.70 -10.46
CA LEU A 382 -0.17 -18.86 -9.91
C LEU A 382 1.05 -18.78 -10.85
N GLU A 383 1.43 -19.90 -11.46
CA GLU A 383 2.53 -19.94 -12.43
C GLU A 383 2.20 -19.15 -13.70
N GLU A 384 1.02 -19.36 -14.29
CA GLU A 384 0.55 -18.61 -15.47
C GLU A 384 0.49 -17.10 -15.19
N LEU A 385 -0.07 -16.69 -14.05
CA LEU A 385 -0.16 -15.29 -13.66
C LEU A 385 1.23 -14.64 -13.50
N ARG A 386 2.19 -15.37 -12.90
CA ARG A 386 3.58 -14.91 -12.77
C ARG A 386 4.28 -14.78 -14.12
N ARG A 387 4.07 -15.73 -15.03
CA ARG A 387 4.62 -15.63 -16.41
C ARG A 387 4.03 -14.45 -17.16
N TYR A 388 2.70 -14.27 -17.12
CA TYR A 388 2.01 -13.12 -17.73
C TYR A 388 2.51 -11.77 -17.18
N ARG A 389 2.68 -11.66 -15.86
CA ARG A 389 3.30 -10.47 -15.23
C ARG A 389 4.73 -10.26 -15.71
N ASN A 390 5.56 -11.29 -15.69
CA ASN A 390 6.98 -11.18 -16.05
C ASN A 390 7.18 -10.84 -17.54
N ALA A 391 6.37 -11.41 -18.45
CA ALA A 391 6.39 -11.07 -19.87
C ALA A 391 6.07 -9.58 -20.11
N TRP A 392 5.17 -8.99 -19.31
CA TRP A 392 4.94 -7.54 -19.31
C TRP A 392 6.10 -6.72 -18.72
N LEU A 393 6.80 -7.23 -17.71
CA LEU A 393 7.97 -6.55 -17.14
C LEU A 393 9.13 -6.51 -18.15
N ASP A 394 9.45 -7.63 -18.80
CA ASP A 394 10.58 -7.74 -19.72
C ASP A 394 10.23 -7.36 -21.18
N LEU A 395 8.97 -6.99 -21.45
CA LEU A 395 8.41 -6.76 -22.78
C LEU A 395 8.72 -7.92 -23.75
N ASP A 396 8.47 -9.14 -23.27
CA ASP A 396 8.75 -10.39 -23.98
C ASP A 396 7.65 -10.68 -25.02
N ILE A 397 7.66 -9.86 -26.08
CA ILE A 397 6.84 -10.02 -27.28
C ILE A 397 7.53 -10.90 -28.32
N GLY A 398 6.75 -11.79 -28.92
CA GLY A 398 7.14 -12.57 -30.11
C GLY A 398 7.12 -11.74 -31.40
N GLY A 399 7.24 -12.42 -32.55
CA GLY A 399 7.19 -11.77 -33.86
C GLY A 399 5.82 -11.18 -34.21
N PRO A 400 5.75 -10.18 -35.12
CA PRO A 400 4.50 -9.55 -35.53
C PRO A 400 3.63 -10.49 -36.37
N LEU A 401 2.35 -10.62 -35.99
CA LEU A 401 1.30 -11.20 -36.82
C LEU A 401 0.57 -10.07 -37.56
N GLN A 402 0.63 -10.06 -38.89
CA GLN A 402 -0.15 -9.12 -39.71
C GLN A 402 -1.50 -9.72 -40.10
N LYS A 403 -2.57 -8.92 -40.02
CA LYS A 403 -3.91 -9.26 -40.53
C LYS A 403 -4.47 -8.12 -41.37
N SER A 404 -5.12 -8.47 -42.47
CA SER A 404 -5.80 -7.53 -43.37
C SER A 404 -7.32 -7.56 -43.15
N MET A 405 -7.98 -6.43 -43.42
CA MET A 405 -9.44 -6.29 -43.32
C MET A 405 -10.11 -6.25 -44.70
N ASN A 406 -11.41 -6.54 -44.74
CA ASN A 406 -12.21 -6.45 -45.96
C ASN A 406 -12.84 -5.05 -46.08
N GLY A 407 -12.48 -4.31 -47.13
CA GLY A 407 -13.03 -3.00 -47.47
C GLY A 407 -12.43 -1.83 -46.66
N GLN A 408 -12.90 -0.62 -46.97
CA GLN A 408 -12.41 0.60 -46.33
C GLN A 408 -12.97 0.74 -44.91
N MET A 409 -12.08 0.74 -43.92
CA MET A 409 -12.41 0.98 -42.51
C MET A 409 -12.75 2.45 -42.27
N VAL A 410 -13.80 2.71 -41.48
CA VAL A 410 -14.20 4.09 -41.07
C VAL A 410 -14.13 4.29 -39.56
N LYS A 411 -14.45 3.27 -38.77
CA LYS A 411 -14.23 3.26 -37.31
C LYS A 411 -13.79 1.86 -36.86
N TRP A 412 -13.19 1.77 -35.68
CA TRP A 412 -12.79 0.51 -35.06
C TRP A 412 -12.80 0.60 -33.54
N LYS A 413 -12.84 -0.57 -32.87
CA LYS A 413 -12.68 -0.76 -31.43
C LYS A 413 -11.99 -2.09 -31.14
N LEU A 414 -11.33 -2.17 -29.98
CA LEU A 414 -10.95 -3.45 -29.39
C LEU A 414 -12.07 -3.95 -28.47
N SER A 415 -12.26 -5.26 -28.43
CA SER A 415 -13.11 -5.93 -27.44
C SER A 415 -12.65 -7.39 -27.25
N GLU A 416 -12.21 -7.71 -26.04
CA GLU A 416 -11.96 -9.08 -25.52
C GLU A 416 -11.25 -10.03 -26.50
N GLY A 417 -10.05 -9.68 -26.94
CA GLY A 417 -9.28 -10.50 -27.86
C GLY A 417 -9.68 -10.36 -29.33
N TYR A 418 -10.51 -9.36 -29.68
CA TYR A 418 -10.86 -9.02 -31.06
C TYR A 418 -10.59 -7.55 -31.38
N TYR A 419 -10.05 -7.31 -32.58
CA TYR A 419 -10.08 -6.04 -33.26
C TYR A 419 -11.34 -5.99 -34.14
N VAL A 420 -12.22 -5.04 -33.87
CA VAL A 420 -13.53 -4.90 -34.52
C VAL A 420 -13.51 -3.63 -35.36
N ALA A 421 -13.65 -3.77 -36.68
CA ALA A 421 -13.79 -2.62 -37.58
C ALA A 421 -15.19 -2.55 -38.17
N VAL A 422 -15.60 -1.34 -38.54
CA VAL A 422 -16.83 -1.08 -39.27
C VAL A 422 -16.56 -0.34 -40.56
N SER A 423 -17.30 -0.72 -41.60
CA SER A 423 -17.13 -0.27 -42.98
C SER A 423 -18.43 0.26 -43.59
N LEU A 424 -18.31 1.07 -44.63
CA LEU A 424 -19.43 1.60 -45.41
C LEU A 424 -19.95 0.52 -46.36
N GLY A 425 -21.26 0.52 -46.63
CA GLY A 425 -21.86 -0.37 -47.63
C GLY A 425 -21.72 0.18 -49.06
N ARG A 426 -21.74 1.51 -49.19
CA ARG A 426 -21.59 2.28 -50.44
C ARG A 426 -20.87 3.60 -50.17
N ALA A 427 -20.28 4.20 -51.21
CA ALA A 427 -19.61 5.50 -51.11
C ALA A 427 -20.53 6.66 -50.66
N ASP A 428 -21.84 6.53 -50.87
CA ASP A 428 -22.84 7.55 -50.56
C ASP A 428 -23.51 7.38 -49.17
N ASP A 429 -23.14 6.35 -48.40
CA ASP A 429 -23.78 6.05 -47.11
C ASP A 429 -23.35 7.05 -46.02
N PHE A 430 -24.31 7.64 -45.29
CA PHE A 430 -24.07 8.59 -44.20
C PHE A 430 -23.53 7.94 -42.90
N GLY A 431 -23.11 6.67 -42.93
CA GLY A 431 -22.54 5.96 -41.78
C GLY A 431 -22.25 4.48 -42.10
N PRO A 432 -21.47 3.78 -41.25
CA PRO A 432 -21.17 2.36 -41.43
C PRO A 432 -22.40 1.45 -41.41
N HIS A 433 -22.35 0.38 -42.22
CA HIS A 433 -23.42 -0.61 -42.38
C HIS A 433 -22.99 -2.04 -42.01
N SER A 434 -21.68 -2.31 -41.94
CA SER A 434 -21.13 -3.63 -41.65
C SER A 434 -20.06 -3.60 -40.57
N LEU A 435 -19.92 -4.72 -39.86
CA LEU A 435 -18.97 -4.91 -38.76
C LEU A 435 -18.22 -6.23 -38.97
N GLN A 436 -16.88 -6.16 -39.04
CA GLN A 436 -16.00 -7.32 -39.16
C GLN A 436 -15.21 -7.50 -37.86
N SER A 437 -15.16 -8.75 -37.37
CA SER A 437 -14.47 -9.11 -36.12
C SER A 437 -13.21 -9.93 -36.44
N ILE A 438 -12.03 -9.35 -36.19
CA ILE A 438 -10.75 -10.03 -36.38
C ILE A 438 -10.19 -10.44 -35.01
N PRO A 439 -10.06 -11.75 -34.70
CA PRO A 439 -9.44 -12.20 -33.47
C PRO A 439 -7.95 -11.85 -33.45
N LEU A 440 -7.42 -11.48 -32.29
CA LEU A 440 -6.01 -11.16 -32.08
C LEU A 440 -5.12 -12.42 -31.99
N SER A 441 -5.73 -13.58 -31.72
CA SER A 441 -5.08 -14.89 -31.85
C SER A 441 -4.99 -15.33 -33.32
N ASP A 442 -4.27 -16.42 -33.61
CA ASP A 442 -4.12 -17.00 -34.97
C ASP A 442 -5.43 -17.56 -35.58
N SER A 443 -6.57 -17.37 -34.92
CA SER A 443 -7.89 -17.79 -35.40
C SER A 443 -8.32 -17.04 -36.67
N VAL A 444 -9.21 -17.67 -37.43
CA VAL A 444 -9.84 -17.09 -38.64
C VAL A 444 -10.77 -15.94 -38.25
N PRO A 445 -10.82 -14.81 -39.00
CA PRO A 445 -11.82 -13.76 -38.82
C PRO A 445 -13.26 -14.28 -38.88
N ARG A 446 -14.18 -13.64 -38.15
CA ARG A 446 -15.62 -13.91 -38.30
C ARG A 446 -16.13 -13.28 -39.59
N ASP A 447 -17.17 -13.89 -40.16
CA ASP A 447 -17.93 -13.31 -41.28
C ASP A 447 -18.48 -11.93 -40.88
N PRO A 448 -18.46 -10.91 -41.77
CA PRO A 448 -18.96 -9.59 -41.44
C PRO A 448 -20.48 -9.57 -41.17
N LEU A 449 -20.88 -9.05 -40.01
CA LEU A 449 -22.27 -8.73 -39.74
C LEU A 449 -22.69 -7.55 -40.63
N SER A 450 -23.83 -7.68 -41.31
CA SER A 450 -24.39 -6.62 -42.17
C SER A 450 -25.74 -6.16 -41.61
N PHE A 451 -25.85 -4.86 -41.32
CA PHE A 451 -27.03 -4.27 -40.68
C PHE A 451 -27.94 -3.59 -41.71
N LYS A 452 -29.24 -3.57 -41.43
CA LYS A 452 -30.26 -3.02 -42.35
C LYS A 452 -30.27 -1.48 -42.43
N ARG A 453 -29.53 -0.81 -41.56
CA ARG A 453 -29.50 0.65 -41.39
C ARG A 453 -28.08 1.09 -41.01
N PRO A 454 -27.69 2.33 -41.36
CA PRO A 454 -26.46 2.91 -40.83
C PRO A 454 -26.58 3.09 -39.32
N PHE A 455 -25.44 3.13 -38.64
CA PHE A 455 -25.31 3.55 -37.24
C PHE A 455 -24.20 4.60 -37.12
N HIS A 456 -24.24 5.39 -36.06
CA HIS A 456 -23.25 6.46 -35.84
C HIS A 456 -22.14 6.02 -34.88
N GLU A 457 -22.47 5.19 -33.90
CA GLU A 457 -21.52 4.66 -32.91
C GLU A 457 -21.89 3.20 -32.57
N PHE A 458 -20.90 2.39 -32.18
CA PHE A 458 -21.11 0.99 -31.84
C PHE A 458 -20.31 0.57 -30.59
N TYR A 459 -20.72 -0.53 -29.96
CA TYR A 459 -19.97 -1.20 -28.90
C TYR A 459 -20.15 -2.71 -29.05
N VAL A 460 -19.15 -3.51 -28.66
CA VAL A 460 -19.23 -4.98 -28.70
C VAL A 460 -18.68 -5.55 -27.40
N ASP A 461 -19.35 -6.57 -26.88
CA ASP A 461 -18.98 -7.36 -25.70
C ASP A 461 -19.20 -8.84 -26.08
N TYR A 462 -18.12 -9.56 -26.37
CA TYR A 462 -18.21 -10.92 -26.88
C TYR A 462 -18.53 -11.95 -25.79
N ALA A 463 -18.08 -11.73 -24.54
CA ALA A 463 -18.46 -12.56 -23.39
C ALA A 463 -19.98 -12.57 -23.15
N GLN A 464 -20.70 -11.51 -23.53
CA GLN A 464 -22.16 -11.41 -23.43
C GLN A 464 -22.91 -11.58 -24.75
N ASP A 465 -22.24 -11.95 -25.86
CA ASP A 465 -22.81 -11.97 -27.23
C ASP A 465 -23.47 -10.63 -27.66
N LEU A 466 -23.01 -9.49 -27.16
CA LEU A 466 -23.72 -8.22 -27.33
C LEU A 466 -23.03 -7.30 -28.35
N VAL A 467 -23.83 -6.80 -29.31
CA VAL A 467 -23.52 -5.62 -30.13
C VAL A 467 -24.52 -4.52 -29.79
N VAL A 468 -24.03 -3.32 -29.49
CA VAL A 468 -24.85 -2.13 -29.24
C VAL A 468 -24.63 -1.16 -30.39
N LEU A 469 -25.68 -0.77 -31.11
CA LEU A 469 -25.62 0.23 -32.18
C LEU A 469 -26.40 1.49 -31.77
N ALA A 470 -25.79 2.67 -31.89
CA ALA A 470 -26.43 3.95 -31.59
C ALA A 470 -26.72 4.77 -32.86
N ASN A 471 -27.90 5.38 -32.90
CA ASN A 471 -28.35 6.21 -34.02
C ASN A 471 -29.23 7.40 -33.54
N VAL A 472 -29.24 8.51 -34.29
CA VAL A 472 -30.12 9.66 -34.07
C VAL A 472 -31.35 9.52 -34.95
N LYS A 473 -32.56 9.75 -34.41
CA LYS A 473 -33.76 9.82 -35.26
C LYS A 473 -33.79 11.13 -36.04
N MET A 474 -33.29 11.09 -37.27
CA MET A 474 -33.25 12.23 -38.23
C MET A 474 -34.55 13.06 -38.29
N GLN A 475 -35.72 12.42 -38.17
CA GLN A 475 -37.03 13.08 -38.18
C GLN A 475 -37.34 13.93 -36.93
N ASN A 476 -36.69 13.67 -35.79
CA ASN A 476 -36.85 14.44 -34.58
C ASN A 476 -35.55 14.44 -33.75
N LYS A 477 -34.77 15.52 -33.89
CA LYS A 477 -33.44 15.73 -33.29
C LYS A 477 -33.39 15.80 -31.75
N GLN A 478 -34.43 15.37 -31.03
CA GLN A 478 -34.40 15.16 -29.57
C GLN A 478 -34.37 13.67 -29.19
N TYR A 479 -34.36 12.76 -30.18
CA TYR A 479 -34.49 11.33 -29.94
C TYR A 479 -33.28 10.53 -30.46
N GLY A 480 -32.68 9.77 -29.56
CA GLY A 480 -31.73 8.70 -29.87
C GLY A 480 -32.43 7.35 -30.01
N GLN A 481 -31.76 6.41 -30.66
CA GLN A 481 -32.18 5.02 -30.83
C GLN A 481 -30.97 4.12 -30.58
N ILE A 482 -31.12 3.15 -29.68
CA ILE A 482 -30.12 2.12 -29.41
C ILE A 482 -30.71 0.77 -29.80
N GLU A 483 -29.98 0.01 -30.60
CA GLU A 483 -30.31 -1.37 -30.98
C GLU A 483 -29.35 -2.32 -30.25
N LEU A 484 -29.91 -3.33 -29.56
CA LEU A 484 -29.18 -4.37 -28.84
C LEU A 484 -29.29 -5.67 -29.64
N LEU A 485 -28.17 -6.08 -30.22
CA LEU A 485 -28.07 -7.19 -31.16
C LEU A 485 -27.14 -8.28 -30.62
N SER A 486 -27.28 -9.49 -31.17
CA SER A 486 -26.38 -10.63 -30.95
C SER A 486 -25.12 -10.48 -31.82
N ALA A 487 -23.94 -10.70 -31.25
CA ALA A 487 -22.65 -10.67 -31.94
C ALA A 487 -22.40 -11.90 -32.82
N GLU A 488 -23.10 -13.00 -32.55
CA GLU A 488 -23.12 -14.22 -33.37
C GLU A 488 -24.08 -14.09 -34.56
N THR A 489 -25.28 -13.52 -34.37
CA THR A 489 -26.35 -13.58 -35.40
C THR A 489 -26.69 -12.25 -36.06
N GLY A 490 -26.30 -11.10 -35.48
CA GLY A 490 -26.71 -9.77 -35.93
C GLY A 490 -28.22 -9.46 -35.74
N LEU A 491 -28.98 -10.36 -35.12
CA LEU A 491 -30.41 -10.18 -34.80
C LEU A 491 -30.57 -9.58 -33.39
N PHE A 492 -31.79 -9.17 -33.01
CA PHE A 492 -32.05 -8.65 -31.66
C PHE A 492 -31.62 -9.63 -30.56
N HIS A 493 -30.91 -9.12 -29.56
CA HIS A 493 -30.27 -9.92 -28.53
C HIS A 493 -31.29 -10.69 -27.68
N PRO A 494 -31.19 -12.03 -27.52
CA PRO A 494 -32.25 -12.85 -26.91
C PRO A 494 -32.48 -12.56 -25.42
N LEU A 495 -31.45 -12.09 -24.68
CA LEU A 495 -31.58 -11.70 -23.27
C LEU A 495 -32.07 -10.25 -23.06
N ALA A 496 -32.19 -9.44 -24.11
CA ALA A 496 -32.65 -8.06 -24.00
C ALA A 496 -34.18 -8.01 -24.07
N ARG A 497 -34.85 -7.74 -22.93
CA ARG A 497 -36.32 -7.58 -22.87
C ARG A 497 -36.83 -6.43 -23.74
N CYS A 498 -36.00 -5.40 -23.93
CA CYS A 498 -36.27 -4.28 -24.80
C CYS A 498 -35.06 -4.07 -25.71
N PRO A 499 -34.95 -4.81 -26.84
CA PRO A 499 -33.76 -4.76 -27.70
C PRO A 499 -33.69 -3.50 -28.58
N LEU A 500 -34.67 -2.60 -28.46
CA LEU A 500 -34.74 -1.31 -29.13
C LEU A 500 -35.09 -0.23 -28.10
N LEU A 501 -34.08 0.49 -27.61
CA LEU A 501 -34.27 1.59 -26.65
C LEU A 501 -34.45 2.90 -27.43
N ILE A 502 -35.54 3.62 -27.15
CA ILE A 502 -35.76 4.98 -27.66
C ILE A 502 -35.44 5.97 -26.56
N LEU A 503 -34.39 6.76 -26.79
CA LEU A 503 -33.88 7.75 -25.85
C LEU A 503 -34.48 9.11 -26.18
N ARG A 504 -34.78 9.92 -25.16
CA ARG A 504 -35.18 11.32 -25.32
C ARG A 504 -34.28 12.18 -24.46
N VAL A 505 -33.58 13.12 -25.08
CA VAL A 505 -32.77 14.15 -24.41
C VAL A 505 -33.55 15.45 -24.29
N ASP A 506 -33.15 16.30 -23.36
CA ASP A 506 -33.81 17.58 -23.10
C ASP A 506 -33.33 18.71 -24.05
N PHE A 507 -32.26 18.48 -24.82
CA PHE A 507 -31.70 19.39 -25.83
C PHE A 507 -31.95 18.93 -27.28
N LYS A 508 -31.48 19.68 -28.28
CA LYS A 508 -31.48 19.27 -29.70
C LYS A 508 -30.09 18.80 -30.09
N ILE A 509 -30.00 17.63 -30.71
CA ILE A 509 -28.78 17.02 -31.25
C ILE A 509 -28.52 17.60 -32.65
N ASN A 510 -27.55 18.50 -32.80
CA ASN A 510 -27.27 19.28 -34.02
C ASN A 510 -26.02 18.80 -34.76
N PHE A 511 -26.13 17.63 -35.38
CA PHE A 511 -25.08 16.98 -36.17
C PHE A 511 -24.11 17.92 -36.93
N THR A 512 -22.81 17.80 -36.63
CA THR A 512 -21.70 18.11 -37.58
C THR A 512 -20.63 17.03 -37.63
N ARG A 513 -20.41 16.23 -36.56
CA ARG A 513 -19.35 15.22 -36.48
C ARG A 513 -19.84 13.81 -36.09
N TYR A 514 -18.96 12.82 -36.28
CA TYR A 514 -19.24 11.40 -36.02
C TYR A 514 -19.23 10.97 -34.53
N GLU A 515 -19.00 11.87 -33.56
CA GLU A 515 -18.72 11.51 -32.15
C GLU A 515 -19.83 11.91 -31.15
N THR A 516 -21.09 11.99 -31.61
CA THR A 516 -22.26 12.39 -30.78
C THR A 516 -22.62 11.42 -29.64
N PHE A 517 -22.21 10.15 -29.73
CA PHE A 517 -22.52 9.11 -28.75
C PHE A 517 -21.23 8.53 -28.19
N PHE A 518 -21.21 8.26 -26.88
CA PHE A 518 -20.19 7.43 -26.24
C PHE A 518 -20.89 6.28 -25.51
N LEU A 519 -20.41 5.06 -25.76
CA LEU A 519 -21.01 3.81 -25.28
C LEU A 519 -20.00 3.03 -24.44
N SER A 520 -20.46 2.49 -23.31
CA SER A 520 -19.71 1.56 -22.49
C SER A 520 -20.64 0.53 -21.84
N VAL A 521 -20.25 -0.75 -21.87
CA VAL A 521 -20.99 -1.85 -21.22
C VAL A 521 -20.13 -2.43 -20.11
N MET A 522 -20.71 -2.56 -18.92
CA MET A 522 -20.09 -3.20 -17.76
C MET A 522 -21.11 -4.15 -17.14
N HIS A 523 -20.91 -5.46 -17.32
CA HIS A 523 -21.89 -6.47 -16.92
C HIS A 523 -23.29 -6.16 -17.53
N ASN A 524 -24.34 -6.02 -16.70
CA ASN A 524 -25.68 -5.64 -17.17
C ASN A 524 -25.86 -4.13 -17.41
N LEU A 525 -24.88 -3.29 -17.03
CA LEU A 525 -24.98 -1.84 -17.15
C LEU A 525 -24.55 -1.39 -18.54
N LEU A 526 -25.43 -0.69 -19.25
CA LEU A 526 -25.12 0.05 -20.47
C LEU A 526 -25.17 1.54 -20.15
N ALA A 527 -24.01 2.19 -20.24
CA ALA A 527 -23.90 3.65 -20.20
C ALA A 527 -23.88 4.21 -21.63
N ILE A 528 -24.75 5.19 -21.86
CA ILE A 528 -24.90 5.93 -23.11
C ILE A 528 -24.77 7.41 -22.79
N GLN A 529 -23.66 8.01 -23.17
CA GLN A 529 -23.55 9.47 -23.24
C GLN A 529 -24.05 9.96 -24.60
N ILE A 530 -24.75 11.08 -24.58
CA ILE A 530 -25.18 11.84 -25.76
C ILE A 530 -24.69 13.28 -25.59
N ASP A 531 -24.09 13.81 -26.64
CA ASP A 531 -23.44 15.12 -26.73
C ASP A 531 -24.12 15.98 -27.83
N ASP A 532 -23.94 17.31 -27.78
CA ASP A 532 -24.19 18.21 -28.91
C ASP A 532 -22.93 19.01 -29.23
N ASP A 533 -22.30 18.75 -30.38
CA ASP A 533 -20.99 19.32 -30.76
C ASP A 533 -20.94 20.87 -30.90
N ARG A 534 -22.08 21.57 -30.73
CA ARG A 534 -22.21 23.03 -30.83
C ARG A 534 -22.60 23.73 -29.54
N THR A 535 -23.11 23.00 -28.55
CA THR A 535 -23.58 23.58 -27.28
C THR A 535 -23.01 22.76 -26.13
N PRO A 536 -22.88 23.32 -24.91
CA PRO A 536 -22.38 22.58 -23.75
C PRO A 536 -23.37 21.51 -23.22
N SER A 537 -24.25 20.99 -24.07
CA SER A 537 -25.31 20.07 -23.68
C SER A 537 -24.83 18.64 -23.81
N TYR A 538 -24.81 17.90 -22.70
CA TYR A 538 -24.69 16.44 -22.73
C TYR A 538 -25.67 15.81 -21.76
N GLU A 539 -25.92 14.51 -21.93
CA GLU A 539 -26.60 13.66 -20.97
C GLU A 539 -25.95 12.29 -20.91
N LEU A 540 -25.80 11.74 -19.71
CA LEU A 540 -25.32 10.38 -19.49
C LEU A 540 -26.45 9.52 -18.91
N LEU A 541 -26.88 8.52 -19.66
CA LEU A 541 -27.97 7.60 -19.35
C LEU A 541 -27.39 6.23 -19.00
N ILE A 542 -27.84 5.63 -17.89
CA ILE A 542 -27.41 4.30 -17.44
C ILE A 542 -28.62 3.38 -17.44
N PHE A 543 -28.57 2.30 -18.20
CA PHE A 543 -29.62 1.28 -18.30
C PHE A 543 -29.13 -0.07 -17.76
N ASP A 544 -30.05 -0.87 -17.20
CA ASP A 544 -29.90 -2.32 -17.26
C ASP A 544 -30.35 -2.75 -18.66
N TRP A 545 -29.40 -3.20 -19.49
CA TRP A 545 -29.70 -3.51 -20.90
C TRP A 545 -30.51 -4.80 -21.08
N LYS A 546 -30.41 -5.75 -20.14
CA LYS A 546 -31.20 -7.00 -20.17
C LYS A 546 -32.65 -6.72 -19.77
N LEU A 547 -32.87 -5.87 -18.77
CA LEU A 547 -34.20 -5.48 -18.31
C LEU A 547 -34.83 -4.35 -19.15
N GLY A 548 -34.03 -3.59 -19.90
CA GLY A 548 -34.49 -2.40 -20.64
C GLY A 548 -34.86 -1.22 -19.74
N THR A 549 -34.37 -1.19 -18.50
CA THR A 549 -34.78 -0.23 -17.46
C THR A 549 -33.74 0.86 -17.29
N LEU A 550 -34.15 2.14 -17.34
CA LEU A 550 -33.31 3.27 -16.99
C LEU A 550 -33.02 3.25 -15.48
N ILE A 551 -31.76 3.07 -15.10
CA ILE A 551 -31.28 3.12 -13.71
C ILE A 551 -30.96 4.57 -13.33
N ASN A 552 -30.28 5.32 -14.21
CA ASN A 552 -29.89 6.69 -13.91
C ASN A 552 -29.81 7.62 -15.13
N ARG A 553 -29.90 8.94 -14.87
CA ARG A 553 -29.80 10.02 -15.86
C ARG A 553 -29.07 11.19 -15.22
N ILE A 554 -27.82 11.37 -15.63
CA ILE A 554 -26.91 12.41 -15.18
C ILE A 554 -26.92 13.54 -16.21
N ARG A 555 -26.97 14.79 -15.73
CA ARG A 555 -26.97 16.02 -16.54
C ARG A 555 -25.86 16.95 -16.05
N PRO A 556 -25.29 17.82 -16.90
CA PRO A 556 -24.40 18.88 -16.46
C PRO A 556 -25.08 19.82 -15.46
N ASN A 557 -24.26 20.41 -14.58
CA ASN A 557 -24.65 21.63 -13.90
C ASN A 557 -24.64 22.80 -14.91
N SER A 558 -25.46 23.83 -14.67
CA SER A 558 -25.49 25.04 -15.50
C SER A 558 -24.09 25.67 -15.60
N GLY A 559 -23.59 25.88 -16.83
CA GLY A 559 -22.27 26.45 -17.08
C GLY A 559 -21.12 25.44 -17.18
N CYS A 560 -21.40 24.13 -17.18
CA CYS A 560 -20.43 23.08 -17.53
C CYS A 560 -20.74 22.45 -18.89
N GLY A 561 -19.72 22.25 -19.72
CA GLY A 561 -19.80 21.67 -21.06
C GLY A 561 -19.17 20.28 -21.16
N MET A 562 -18.89 19.89 -22.41
CA MET A 562 -18.43 18.57 -22.87
C MET A 562 -17.74 17.72 -21.81
N SER A 563 -18.19 16.46 -21.68
CA SER A 563 -17.66 15.51 -20.71
C SER A 563 -17.23 14.20 -21.36
N ASP A 564 -16.41 13.44 -20.64
CA ASP A 564 -16.08 12.04 -20.93
C ASP A 564 -16.20 11.24 -19.62
N PHE A 565 -16.52 9.95 -19.70
CA PHE A 565 -16.87 9.13 -18.53
C PHE A 565 -16.23 7.75 -18.54
N ALA A 566 -16.07 7.17 -17.34
CA ALA A 566 -15.68 5.78 -17.20
C ALA A 566 -16.35 5.14 -15.98
N PHE A 567 -16.67 3.86 -16.10
CA PHE A 567 -16.90 3.01 -14.92
C PHE A 567 -15.57 2.81 -14.20
N LEU A 568 -15.52 3.09 -12.90
CA LEU A 568 -14.37 2.77 -12.06
C LEU A 568 -14.49 1.35 -11.49
N ASP A 569 -15.69 1.01 -11.04
CA ASP A 569 -16.08 -0.30 -10.55
C ASP A 569 -17.61 -0.47 -10.71
N LYS A 570 -18.16 -1.63 -10.34
CA LYS A 570 -19.59 -1.93 -10.47
C LYS A 570 -20.55 -0.96 -9.76
N ASP A 571 -20.07 -0.23 -8.74
CA ASP A 571 -20.86 0.65 -7.88
C ASP A 571 -20.58 2.16 -8.18
N ARG A 572 -19.58 2.47 -9.03
CA ARG A 572 -19.02 3.83 -9.22
C ARG A 572 -18.64 4.14 -10.66
N LEU A 573 -18.97 5.35 -11.09
CA LEU A 573 -18.40 5.98 -12.29
C LEU A 573 -17.71 7.30 -11.94
N VAL A 574 -16.76 7.69 -12.79
CA VAL A 574 -16.17 9.02 -12.85
C VAL A 574 -16.66 9.73 -14.11
N LEU A 575 -16.91 11.03 -13.98
CA LEU A 575 -17.16 11.95 -15.09
C LEU A 575 -16.09 13.04 -15.04
N VAL A 576 -15.66 13.50 -16.21
CA VAL A 576 -14.74 14.63 -16.37
C VAL A 576 -15.49 15.65 -17.22
N SER A 577 -15.65 16.88 -16.75
CA SER A 577 -16.33 17.96 -17.49
C SER A 577 -15.62 19.30 -17.27
N GLY A 578 -15.73 20.22 -18.23
CA GLY A 578 -15.10 21.55 -18.18
C GLY A 578 -16.12 22.69 -18.06
N PRO A 579 -15.72 23.90 -17.63
CA PRO A 579 -16.58 25.09 -17.68
C PRO A 579 -16.83 25.55 -19.13
N VAL A 580 -17.95 26.24 -19.35
CA VAL A 580 -18.31 26.83 -20.65
C VAL A 580 -18.00 28.33 -20.64
N ASN A 581 -17.56 28.85 -21.79
CA ASN A 581 -17.42 30.28 -22.01
C ASN A 581 -18.79 31.00 -22.04
N GLU A 582 -19.17 31.66 -20.95
CA GLU A 582 -20.17 32.73 -20.97
C GLU A 582 -19.51 34.10 -21.13
N SER A 583 -19.31 34.49 -22.40
CA SER A 583 -19.12 35.87 -22.88
C SER A 583 -17.85 36.64 -22.53
N THR A 584 -17.53 37.58 -23.42
CA THR A 584 -16.40 38.49 -23.39
C THR A 584 -16.65 39.70 -22.49
N ASP A 585 -16.66 39.53 -21.16
CA ASP A 585 -16.15 40.58 -20.26
C ASP A 585 -15.96 40.12 -18.80
N SER A 586 -14.83 40.54 -18.21
CA SER A 586 -14.58 40.58 -16.76
C SER A 586 -14.61 39.26 -15.93
N HIS A 587 -13.45 38.94 -15.34
CA HIS A 587 -13.31 38.17 -14.08
C HIS A 587 -13.84 36.72 -13.98
N ILE A 588 -13.35 35.80 -14.83
CA ILE A 588 -13.45 34.36 -14.54
C ILE A 588 -12.20 33.87 -13.79
N ASN A 589 -12.38 33.53 -12.51
CA ASN A 589 -11.42 32.68 -11.78
C ASN A 589 -11.55 31.25 -12.32
N ALA A 590 -10.78 30.94 -13.36
CA ALA A 590 -10.69 29.59 -13.91
C ALA A 590 -10.03 28.63 -12.90
N SER A 591 -10.82 28.15 -11.94
CA SER A 591 -10.63 26.82 -11.39
C SER A 591 -11.12 25.82 -12.41
N SER A 592 -10.20 25.03 -12.96
CA SER A 592 -10.54 23.79 -13.66
C SER A 592 -11.22 22.86 -12.65
N GLU A 593 -12.53 22.72 -12.80
CA GLU A 593 -13.33 21.79 -12.01
C GLU A 593 -13.22 20.39 -12.64
N PHE A 594 -12.71 19.42 -11.88
CA PHE A 594 -12.92 18.01 -12.16
C PHE A 594 -14.25 17.67 -11.55
N THR A 595 -15.25 17.62 -12.41
CA THR A 595 -16.62 17.62 -11.98
C THR A 595 -17.28 16.29 -12.31
N HIS A 596 -17.74 15.68 -11.21
CA HIS A 596 -18.81 14.71 -11.04
C HIS A 596 -18.46 13.25 -10.70
N TRP A 597 -19.05 12.81 -9.58
CA TRP A 597 -19.02 11.47 -9.02
C TRP A 597 -20.45 11.00 -8.84
N ALA A 598 -20.76 9.78 -9.25
CA ALA A 598 -22.11 9.23 -9.11
C ALA A 598 -22.09 7.82 -8.51
N HIS A 599 -22.76 7.65 -7.36
CA HIS A 599 -23.06 6.33 -6.80
C HIS A 599 -24.22 5.69 -7.56
N ILE A 600 -23.95 4.59 -8.25
CA ILE A 600 -24.95 3.83 -9.01
C ILE A 600 -25.79 2.99 -8.03
N THR A 601 -26.69 3.63 -7.29
CA THR A 601 -27.63 2.91 -6.43
C THR A 601 -28.80 2.37 -7.26
N THR A 602 -28.94 1.04 -7.30
CA THR A 602 -29.89 0.26 -8.11
C THR A 602 -31.38 0.47 -7.82
N HIS A 603 -31.74 1.51 -7.05
CA HIS A 603 -33.06 1.70 -6.47
C HIS A 603 -33.61 3.13 -6.53
N ARG A 604 -32.92 4.08 -7.21
CA ARG A 604 -33.44 5.46 -7.37
C ARG A 604 -33.28 6.00 -8.80
N CYS A 605 -34.41 6.16 -9.48
CA CYS A 605 -34.52 7.03 -10.64
C CYS A 605 -34.57 8.50 -10.15
N GLY A 606 -33.44 9.19 -10.19
CA GLY A 606 -33.29 10.59 -9.81
C GLY A 606 -31.91 11.12 -10.18
N SER A 607 -31.80 12.43 -10.41
CA SER A 607 -30.53 13.08 -10.78
C SER A 607 -29.51 12.95 -9.64
N ILE A 608 -28.38 12.30 -9.91
CA ILE A 608 -27.28 12.26 -8.95
C ILE A 608 -26.52 13.59 -8.99
N GLN A 609 -26.35 14.22 -7.84
CA GLN A 609 -25.43 15.35 -7.66
C GLN A 609 -24.04 14.84 -7.26
N PRO A 610 -22.97 15.58 -7.60
CA PRO A 610 -21.60 15.13 -7.41
C PRO A 610 -21.18 15.15 -5.94
N ASN A 611 -20.54 14.07 -5.47
CA ASN A 611 -20.08 13.98 -4.07
C ASN A 611 -18.87 14.88 -3.77
N SER A 612 -17.95 15.07 -4.73
CA SER A 612 -16.72 15.86 -4.55
C SER A 612 -16.20 16.38 -5.88
N ASN A 613 -15.67 17.60 -5.94
CA ASN A 613 -15.03 18.16 -7.13
C ASN A 613 -13.53 18.34 -6.86
N PHE A 614 -12.68 17.86 -7.75
CA PHE A 614 -11.23 18.05 -7.63
C PHE A 614 -10.81 19.29 -8.42
N ARG A 615 -9.87 20.12 -7.94
CA ARG A 615 -9.41 21.31 -8.69
C ARG A 615 -7.93 21.20 -9.06
N ILE A 616 -7.60 21.52 -10.31
CA ILE A 616 -6.21 21.75 -10.77
C ILE A 616 -5.84 23.23 -10.56
N SER A 617 -4.55 23.54 -10.52
CA SER A 617 -4.03 24.92 -10.52
C SER A 617 -4.54 25.72 -11.73
N GLY A 618 -4.88 27.00 -11.52
CA GLY A 618 -5.44 27.85 -12.57
C GLY A 618 -4.44 28.25 -13.68
N ASN A 619 -4.94 28.31 -14.90
CA ASN A 619 -4.20 28.68 -16.12
C ASN A 619 -3.80 30.16 -16.15
N ARG A 620 -2.88 30.51 -17.06
CA ARG A 620 -2.58 31.91 -17.44
C ARG A 620 -3.77 32.56 -18.14
N ARG A 621 -3.85 33.90 -18.13
CA ARG A 621 -5.05 34.65 -18.59
C ARG A 621 -5.34 34.57 -20.10
N SER A 622 -4.36 34.22 -20.94
CA SER A 622 -4.56 34.05 -22.40
C SER A 622 -4.99 32.62 -22.80
N LEU A 623 -4.87 31.66 -21.88
CA LEU A 623 -5.00 30.23 -22.19
C LEU A 623 -6.32 29.67 -21.70
N TRP A 624 -7.05 29.05 -22.63
CA TRP A 624 -8.38 28.49 -22.45
C TRP A 624 -8.30 26.97 -22.37
N LEU A 625 -9.24 26.33 -21.69
CA LEU A 625 -9.36 24.88 -21.72
C LEU A 625 -10.08 24.49 -23.01
N SER A 626 -9.49 23.60 -23.81
CA SER A 626 -10.18 23.05 -24.99
C SER A 626 -11.48 22.37 -24.58
N ASN A 627 -12.52 22.54 -25.40
CA ASN A 627 -13.77 21.80 -25.23
C ASN A 627 -13.58 20.28 -25.44
N SER A 628 -12.47 19.84 -26.03
CA SER A 628 -12.19 18.43 -26.36
C SER A 628 -11.61 17.64 -25.17
N LEU A 629 -12.30 17.64 -24.03
CA LEU A 629 -11.90 16.82 -22.88
C LEU A 629 -12.04 15.32 -23.16
N GLN A 630 -11.08 14.54 -22.67
CA GLN A 630 -11.01 13.09 -22.89
C GLN A 630 -10.60 12.34 -21.61
N LEU A 631 -11.12 11.13 -21.44
CA LEU A 631 -10.82 10.23 -20.34
C LEU A 631 -10.54 8.82 -20.86
N ARG A 632 -9.44 8.21 -20.41
CA ARG A 632 -9.04 6.85 -20.78
C ARG A 632 -8.86 6.01 -19.51
N ALA A 633 -9.57 4.88 -19.45
CA ALA A 633 -9.78 4.09 -18.23
C ALA A 633 -9.93 2.59 -18.53
N GLY A 634 -9.26 2.11 -19.59
CA GLY A 634 -9.40 0.74 -20.07
C GLY A 634 -8.59 -0.30 -19.25
N PRO A 635 -8.99 -1.59 -19.29
CA PRO A 635 -10.26 -2.08 -19.84
C PRO A 635 -11.42 -1.80 -18.86
N VAL A 636 -12.66 -1.96 -19.33
CA VAL A 636 -13.84 -1.79 -18.47
C VAL A 636 -13.86 -2.89 -17.39
N PRO A 637 -14.21 -2.60 -16.12
CA PRO A 637 -14.17 -3.60 -15.06
C PRO A 637 -14.98 -4.88 -15.37
N GLY A 638 -14.33 -6.04 -15.19
CA GLY A 638 -14.86 -7.36 -15.53
C GLY A 638 -14.49 -7.88 -16.93
N TYR A 639 -13.91 -7.06 -17.83
CA TYR A 639 -13.41 -7.52 -19.13
C TYR A 639 -12.26 -8.52 -18.97
N THR A 640 -12.31 -9.62 -19.73
CA THR A 640 -11.26 -10.65 -19.69
C THR A 640 -10.00 -10.16 -20.43
N THR A 641 -8.89 -9.99 -19.70
CA THR A 641 -7.61 -9.52 -20.26
C THR A 641 -6.62 -10.65 -20.58
N TYR A 642 -6.65 -11.74 -19.83
CA TYR A 642 -5.79 -12.90 -20.12
C TYR A 642 -6.60 -14.16 -19.88
N SER A 643 -6.45 -15.16 -20.75
CA SER A 643 -7.11 -16.45 -20.60
C SER A 643 -6.23 -17.57 -21.14
N LYS A 644 -6.04 -18.61 -20.32
CA LYS A 644 -5.29 -19.82 -20.65
C LYS A 644 -5.85 -21.03 -19.90
N SER A 645 -5.49 -21.23 -18.63
CA SER A 645 -6.15 -22.23 -17.75
C SER A 645 -7.36 -21.66 -17.00
N VAL A 646 -7.37 -20.35 -16.76
CA VAL A 646 -8.51 -19.54 -16.31
C VAL A 646 -8.48 -18.19 -17.02
N GLY A 647 -9.62 -17.49 -17.05
CA GLY A 647 -9.70 -16.07 -17.41
C GLY A 647 -9.35 -15.17 -16.22
N PHE A 648 -8.69 -14.04 -16.49
CA PHE A 648 -8.41 -12.97 -15.55
C PHE A 648 -9.01 -11.65 -16.04
N ALA A 649 -9.54 -10.85 -15.13
CA ALA A 649 -10.13 -9.54 -15.41
C ALA A 649 -9.69 -8.51 -14.37
N HIS A 650 -9.78 -7.22 -14.70
CA HIS A 650 -9.62 -6.15 -13.71
C HIS A 650 -10.95 -5.91 -12.97
N PRO A 651 -11.03 -6.03 -11.63
CA PRO A 651 -12.25 -5.81 -10.86
C PRO A 651 -12.63 -4.33 -10.72
N HIS A 652 -11.66 -3.44 -10.92
CA HIS A 652 -11.82 -1.98 -10.97
C HIS A 652 -10.72 -1.35 -11.83
N VAL A 653 -10.90 -0.10 -12.25
CA VAL A 653 -9.87 0.67 -12.95
C VAL A 653 -8.73 1.04 -11.99
N SER A 654 -7.48 0.84 -12.41
CA SER A 654 -6.29 1.23 -11.63
C SER A 654 -5.86 2.67 -11.86
N THR A 655 -5.82 3.09 -13.13
CA THR A 655 -5.16 4.31 -13.56
C THR A 655 -5.98 4.97 -14.66
N LEU A 656 -6.22 6.27 -14.53
CA LEU A 656 -6.84 7.09 -15.58
C LEU A 656 -5.75 7.81 -16.36
N CYS A 657 -5.90 7.91 -17.67
CA CYS A 657 -5.17 8.88 -18.48
C CYS A 657 -6.13 9.97 -18.98
N LEU A 658 -5.71 11.22 -18.80
CA LEU A 658 -6.47 12.43 -19.08
C LEU A 658 -5.63 13.34 -19.99
N PRO A 659 -5.91 13.37 -21.30
CA PRO A 659 -5.45 14.43 -22.18
C PRO A 659 -6.07 15.78 -21.76
N LEU A 660 -5.23 16.79 -21.60
CA LEU A 660 -5.64 18.17 -21.28
C LEU A 660 -5.02 19.12 -22.32
N ILE A 661 -5.84 19.82 -23.10
CA ILE A 661 -5.37 20.76 -24.12
C ILE A 661 -5.68 22.18 -23.66
N LEU A 662 -4.67 23.05 -23.65
CA LEU A 662 -4.81 24.48 -23.38
C LEU A 662 -4.57 25.29 -24.66
N GLU A 663 -5.64 25.89 -25.19
CA GLU A 663 -5.67 26.67 -26.43
C GLU A 663 -5.31 28.14 -26.15
N ASP A 664 -4.50 28.76 -27.01
CA ASP A 664 -4.27 30.21 -26.98
C ASP A 664 -5.11 30.89 -28.07
N LEU A 665 -6.00 31.80 -27.67
CA LEU A 665 -6.92 32.49 -28.59
C LEU A 665 -6.40 33.87 -29.02
N SER A 666 -5.11 34.17 -28.82
CA SER A 666 -4.49 35.40 -29.34
C SER A 666 -4.07 35.27 -30.81
N GLU A 667 -4.11 36.39 -31.56
CA GLU A 667 -3.84 36.41 -33.01
C GLU A 667 -2.37 36.08 -33.38
N ASP A 668 -1.43 36.19 -32.45
CA ASP A 668 0.03 35.96 -32.63
C ASP A 668 0.46 34.51 -32.30
N SER A 669 -0.37 33.51 -32.64
CA SER A 669 -0.31 32.16 -32.07
C SER A 669 1.06 31.45 -32.08
N ILE A 670 1.45 30.86 -30.94
CA ILE A 670 2.55 29.87 -30.84
C ILE A 670 2.04 28.63 -30.06
N GLU A 671 1.30 27.77 -30.76
CA GLU A 671 0.93 26.38 -30.42
C GLU A 671 0.14 26.10 -29.11
N ASP A 672 -1.06 25.48 -29.22
CA ASP A 672 -1.79 24.97 -28.03
C ASP A 672 -0.95 23.94 -27.26
N ILE A 673 -1.02 24.02 -25.94
CA ILE A 673 -0.23 23.19 -25.04
C ILE A 673 -1.03 21.94 -24.68
N THR A 674 -0.57 20.78 -25.11
CA THR A 674 -1.16 19.48 -24.76
C THR A 674 -0.41 18.83 -23.60
N PHE A 675 -1.15 18.31 -22.62
CA PHE A 675 -0.64 17.50 -21.52
C PHE A 675 -1.27 16.11 -21.56
N LYS A 676 -0.49 15.08 -21.20
CA LYS A 676 -1.00 13.75 -20.80
C LYS A 676 -0.83 13.62 -19.29
N ILE A 677 -1.93 13.39 -18.58
CA ILE A 677 -1.97 13.29 -17.12
C ILE A 677 -2.40 11.88 -16.72
N PHE A 678 -1.57 11.18 -15.97
CA PHE A 678 -1.89 9.87 -15.40
C PHE A 678 -2.30 10.02 -13.94
N VAL A 679 -3.35 9.31 -13.51
CA VAL A 679 -3.97 9.45 -12.19
C VAL A 679 -4.21 8.07 -11.56
N ASP A 680 -3.67 7.85 -10.36
CA ASP A 680 -3.90 6.65 -9.54
C ASP A 680 -5.29 6.72 -8.90
N VAL A 681 -6.17 5.78 -9.26
CA VAL A 681 -7.57 5.76 -8.83
C VAL A 681 -7.69 5.46 -7.33
N GLU A 682 -6.82 4.62 -6.77
CA GLU A 682 -6.90 4.28 -5.34
C GLU A 682 -6.52 5.47 -4.46
N ARG A 683 -5.45 6.18 -4.81
CA ARG A 683 -5.05 7.43 -4.13
C ARG A 683 -6.11 8.53 -4.29
N LEU A 684 -6.69 8.67 -5.48
CA LEU A 684 -7.78 9.61 -5.74
C LEU A 684 -9.00 9.32 -4.83
N LEU A 685 -9.39 8.05 -4.71
CA LEU A 685 -10.49 7.62 -3.83
C LEU A 685 -10.20 7.89 -2.35
N ARG A 686 -8.98 7.64 -1.87
CA ARG A 686 -8.58 7.94 -0.47
C ARG A 686 -8.67 9.43 -0.14
N CYS A 687 -8.49 10.32 -1.11
CA CYS A 687 -8.70 11.76 -0.90
C CYS A 687 -10.16 12.14 -0.60
N MET A 688 -11.13 11.28 -0.90
CA MET A 688 -12.57 11.53 -0.70
C MET A 688 -13.10 11.14 0.68
N GLU A 689 -12.36 10.36 1.47
CA GLU A 689 -12.84 9.82 2.77
C GLU A 689 -13.01 10.91 3.85
N ASN A 690 -12.82 12.19 3.51
CA ASN A 690 -12.99 13.35 4.38
C ASN A 690 -13.99 14.33 3.73
N ASP A 691 -15.15 14.54 4.37
CA ASP A 691 -16.26 15.38 3.87
C ASP A 691 -15.79 16.75 3.31
N SER A 692 -15.78 16.88 1.98
CA SER A 692 -15.45 18.13 1.28
C SER A 692 -16.03 18.11 -0.13
N SER A 693 -16.88 19.10 -0.45
CA SER A 693 -17.45 19.26 -1.80
C SER A 693 -16.42 19.69 -2.85
N VAL A 694 -15.29 20.30 -2.43
CA VAL A 694 -14.20 20.72 -3.32
C VAL A 694 -12.83 20.40 -2.70
N ILE A 695 -11.99 19.68 -3.44
CA ILE A 695 -10.65 19.23 -3.02
C ILE A 695 -9.59 19.98 -3.85
N PRO A 696 -8.77 20.86 -3.25
CA PRO A 696 -7.77 21.66 -3.96
C PRO A 696 -6.56 20.82 -4.40
N TRP A 697 -5.91 21.23 -5.49
CA TRP A 697 -4.74 20.56 -6.09
C TRP A 697 -3.73 20.04 -5.05
N SER A 698 -3.33 20.88 -4.11
CA SER A 698 -2.35 20.55 -3.07
C SER A 698 -2.69 19.37 -2.17
N LYS A 699 -3.97 18.94 -2.08
CA LYS A 699 -4.38 17.75 -1.31
C LYS A 699 -4.34 16.45 -2.11
N TRP A 700 -4.51 16.49 -3.44
CA TRP A 700 -4.68 15.29 -4.25
C TRP A 700 -3.61 15.16 -5.34
N GLY A 701 -3.36 16.22 -6.10
CA GLY A 701 -2.57 16.22 -7.33
C GLY A 701 -1.13 15.72 -7.18
N PRO A 702 -0.30 16.30 -6.28
CA PRO A 702 1.13 16.06 -6.23
C PRO A 702 1.55 14.59 -6.15
N HIS A 703 0.84 13.74 -5.39
CA HIS A 703 1.21 12.34 -5.20
C HIS A 703 0.26 11.33 -5.87
N THR A 704 -0.86 11.81 -6.43
CA THR A 704 -1.85 10.97 -7.14
C THR A 704 -1.62 10.99 -8.65
N THR A 705 -0.89 11.99 -9.16
CA THR A 705 -0.73 12.20 -10.61
C THR A 705 0.72 12.18 -11.08
N ARG A 706 0.91 11.92 -12.38
CA ARG A 706 2.13 12.24 -13.15
C ARG A 706 1.74 12.97 -14.42
N TRP A 707 2.45 14.06 -14.74
CA TRP A 707 2.17 14.91 -15.89
C TRP A 707 3.31 14.89 -16.90
N PHE A 708 2.95 15.00 -18.17
CA PHE A 708 3.88 15.19 -19.27
C PHE A 708 3.31 16.21 -20.25
N LEU A 709 4.17 17.05 -20.82
CA LEU A 709 3.92 17.76 -22.07
C LEU A 709 3.92 16.74 -23.22
N ASP A 710 2.99 16.90 -24.15
CA ASP A 710 2.85 16.02 -25.31
C ASP A 710 2.91 16.83 -26.61
N GLU A 711 4.13 17.21 -26.99
CA GLU A 711 4.39 18.23 -28.01
C GLU A 711 4.06 17.77 -29.45
N ASN A 712 3.97 16.45 -29.71
CA ASN A 712 3.84 15.93 -31.08
C ASN A 712 2.41 15.79 -31.62
N ARG A 713 1.36 15.76 -30.77
CA ARG A 713 -0.07 15.53 -31.11
C ARG A 713 -0.47 14.29 -31.95
N VAL A 714 0.46 13.58 -32.60
CA VAL A 714 0.21 12.38 -33.43
C VAL A 714 -0.57 11.31 -32.65
N ASP A 715 -0.37 11.25 -31.34
CA ASP A 715 -0.93 10.25 -30.42
C ASP A 715 -2.27 10.69 -29.77
N THR A 716 -2.99 11.64 -30.38
CA THR A 716 -4.31 12.13 -29.89
C THR A 716 -5.47 11.19 -30.19
N TRP A 717 -5.32 10.28 -31.16
CA TRP A 717 -6.30 9.23 -31.45
C TRP A 717 -6.05 7.92 -30.69
N SER A 718 -4.90 7.73 -30.05
CA SER A 718 -4.66 6.54 -29.22
C SER A 718 -5.33 6.71 -27.84
N ARG A 719 -6.20 5.76 -27.50
CA ARG A 719 -7.16 5.84 -26.37
C ARG A 719 -6.79 4.92 -25.20
N PHE A 720 -5.58 4.40 -25.11
CA PHE A 720 -5.40 3.07 -24.54
C PHE A 720 -4.55 3.02 -23.27
N MET A 721 -5.28 3.10 -22.15
CA MET A 721 -4.89 2.46 -20.90
C MET A 721 -5.30 0.97 -20.95
N SER A 722 -4.48 0.10 -20.38
CA SER A 722 -4.83 -1.28 -20.05
C SER A 722 -4.41 -1.60 -18.60
N GLY A 723 -5.34 -1.40 -17.67
CA GLY A 723 -5.11 -1.51 -16.23
C GLY A 723 -4.17 -0.39 -15.76
N PHE A 724 -2.92 -0.74 -15.49
CA PHE A 724 -1.85 0.19 -15.12
C PHE A 724 -1.01 0.68 -16.31
N ARG A 725 -1.21 0.10 -17.51
CA ARG A 725 -0.27 0.25 -18.63
C ARG A 725 -0.72 1.27 -19.65
N TYR A 726 0.25 2.04 -20.16
CA TYR A 726 0.11 2.93 -21.31
C TYR A 726 1.23 2.64 -22.32
N ILE A 727 0.90 2.66 -23.61
CA ILE A 727 1.88 2.44 -24.69
C ILE A 727 2.10 3.72 -25.46
N ARG A 728 3.36 3.97 -25.83
CA ARG A 728 3.76 5.02 -26.75
C ARG A 728 4.87 4.52 -27.67
N LEU A 729 4.81 4.93 -28.93
CA LEU A 729 5.89 4.77 -29.89
C LEU A 729 6.71 6.06 -29.93
N ASP A 730 8.04 5.97 -29.92
CA ASP A 730 8.88 7.06 -30.41
C ASP A 730 9.19 6.83 -31.90
N THR A 731 8.93 7.86 -32.71
CA THR A 731 9.21 7.86 -34.15
C THR A 731 10.60 8.38 -34.48
N GLY A 732 11.35 8.92 -33.50
CA GLY A 732 12.75 9.31 -33.67
C GLY A 732 13.03 10.43 -34.69
N GLY A 733 11.97 11.07 -35.21
CA GLY A 733 12.00 11.94 -36.38
C GLY A 733 12.11 11.18 -37.70
N PHE A 734 11.78 11.84 -38.82
CA PHE A 734 11.72 11.29 -40.19
C PHE A 734 12.99 10.57 -40.72
N LEU A 735 14.08 10.52 -39.96
CA LEU A 735 15.38 9.98 -40.37
C LEU A 735 15.75 8.64 -39.68
N ARG A 736 14.89 8.07 -38.83
CA ARG A 736 15.10 6.74 -38.22
C ARG A 736 14.14 5.69 -38.84
N PRO A 737 14.63 4.59 -39.44
CA PRO A 737 13.79 3.51 -39.96
C PRO A 737 13.36 2.49 -38.88
N LEU A 738 13.66 2.73 -37.62
CA LEU A 738 13.38 1.83 -36.50
C LEU A 738 12.59 2.57 -35.42
N TYR A 739 11.48 1.98 -35.01
CA TYR A 739 10.57 2.54 -34.01
C TYR A 739 10.82 1.92 -32.65
N ASP A 740 10.83 2.77 -31.61
CA ASP A 740 11.02 2.36 -30.22
C ASP A 740 9.65 2.28 -29.52
N LEU A 741 9.26 1.07 -29.10
CA LEU A 741 7.99 0.81 -28.43
C LEU A 741 8.19 0.83 -26.91
N SER A 742 7.64 1.84 -26.24
CA SER A 742 7.67 2.01 -24.78
C SER A 742 6.35 1.60 -24.13
N VAL A 743 6.43 0.80 -23.06
CA VAL A 743 5.31 0.47 -22.18
C VAL A 743 5.56 1.07 -20.81
N PHE A 744 4.75 2.06 -20.45
CA PHE A 744 4.71 2.68 -19.12
C PHE A 744 3.79 1.84 -18.23
N ASP A 745 4.26 1.44 -17.06
CA ASP A 745 3.51 0.73 -16.03
C ASP A 745 3.45 1.57 -14.75
N PHE A 746 2.25 2.07 -14.43
CA PHE A 746 1.98 2.88 -13.24
C PHE A 746 1.64 2.04 -12.00
N ASN A 747 1.82 0.70 -12.04
CA ASN A 747 1.66 -0.14 -10.87
C ASN A 747 2.69 0.22 -9.79
N PRO A 748 2.28 0.67 -8.58
CA PRO A 748 3.19 1.11 -7.53
C PRO A 748 4.16 0.03 -7.01
N TRP A 749 3.86 -1.25 -7.23
CA TRP A 749 4.75 -2.36 -6.91
C TRP A 749 5.82 -2.56 -7.98
N ASN A 750 5.42 -2.66 -9.25
CA ASN A 750 6.35 -2.84 -10.39
C ASN A 750 7.29 -1.64 -10.52
N ALA A 751 6.79 -0.42 -10.27
CA ALA A 751 7.57 0.83 -10.19
C ALA A 751 8.56 0.89 -9.00
N ARG A 752 8.69 -0.18 -8.20
CA ARG A 752 9.64 -0.27 -7.07
C ARG A 752 10.55 -1.51 -7.12
N GLN A 753 10.35 -2.43 -8.06
CA GLN A 753 11.21 -3.61 -8.20
C GLN A 753 12.55 -3.23 -8.85
N ARG A 754 13.61 -3.16 -8.03
CA ARG A 754 14.96 -2.75 -8.45
C ARG A 754 15.87 -3.89 -8.95
N ASP A 755 15.34 -5.12 -9.09
CA ASP A 755 16.11 -6.32 -9.43
C ASP A 755 16.48 -6.44 -10.94
N THR A 756 16.16 -5.44 -11.77
CA THR A 756 16.58 -5.41 -13.18
C THR A 756 17.86 -4.60 -13.34
N ASP A 757 18.90 -5.20 -13.95
CA ASP A 757 20.13 -4.50 -14.33
C ASP A 757 19.81 -3.25 -15.18
N TYR A 758 20.19 -2.08 -14.69
CA TYR A 758 19.99 -0.82 -15.41
C TYR A 758 21.02 -0.69 -16.55
N LEU A 759 20.55 -0.67 -17.80
CA LEU A 759 21.41 -0.73 -19.00
C LEU A 759 21.81 0.64 -19.60
N GLY A 760 21.37 1.76 -19.02
CA GLY A 760 21.68 3.10 -19.53
C GLY A 760 23.00 3.71 -19.02
N THR A 761 23.59 4.62 -19.79
CA THR A 761 24.85 5.31 -19.44
C THR A 761 24.65 6.36 -18.32
N ALA A 762 25.74 7.03 -17.91
CA ALA A 762 25.66 8.11 -16.93
C ALA A 762 24.96 9.35 -17.50
N GLU A 763 25.32 9.72 -18.73
CA GLU A 763 24.78 10.86 -19.48
C GLU A 763 23.27 10.69 -19.70
N TYR A 764 22.86 9.49 -20.13
CA TYR A 764 21.45 9.14 -20.32
C TYR A 764 20.63 9.27 -19.03
N ARG A 765 21.19 8.90 -17.87
CA ARG A 765 20.51 9.07 -16.57
C ARG A 765 20.30 10.54 -16.21
N ASP A 766 21.21 11.42 -16.59
CA ASP A 766 21.08 12.85 -16.29
C ASP A 766 20.13 13.55 -17.28
N GLU A 767 20.13 13.15 -18.56
CA GLU A 767 19.10 13.57 -19.53
C GLU A 767 17.69 13.10 -19.09
N LEU A 768 17.54 11.84 -18.67
CA LEU A 768 16.27 11.30 -18.16
C LEU A 768 15.76 12.10 -16.95
N LYS A 769 16.64 12.42 -15.97
CA LYS A 769 16.25 13.26 -14.82
C LYS A 769 15.79 14.65 -15.27
N GLU A 770 16.46 15.26 -16.24
CA GLU A 770 16.08 16.56 -16.77
C GLU A 770 14.72 16.51 -17.47
N VAL A 771 14.50 15.51 -18.33
CA VAL A 771 13.21 15.27 -19.01
C VAL A 771 12.08 15.06 -18.01
N VAL A 772 12.26 14.18 -17.03
CA VAL A 772 11.21 13.82 -16.04
C VAL A 772 10.92 14.99 -15.09
N SER A 773 11.95 15.69 -14.62
CA SER A 773 11.77 16.83 -13.70
C SER A 773 11.09 18.02 -14.36
N LYS A 774 11.32 18.27 -15.65
CA LYS A 774 10.62 19.30 -16.43
C LYS A 774 9.30 18.82 -17.03
N GLY A 775 9.11 17.50 -17.16
CA GLY A 775 7.96 16.88 -17.80
C GLY A 775 7.87 17.16 -19.30
N THR A 776 9.00 17.35 -20.00
CA THR A 776 9.03 17.87 -21.39
C THR A 776 8.59 16.88 -22.46
N ARG A 777 8.75 15.57 -22.20
CA ARG A 777 8.33 14.49 -23.11
C ARG A 777 8.10 13.21 -22.31
N LEU A 778 7.34 12.27 -22.88
CA LEU A 778 7.08 10.97 -22.27
C LEU A 778 8.28 10.01 -22.33
N ILE A 779 9.02 9.98 -23.45
CA ILE A 779 10.14 9.05 -23.71
C ILE A 779 11.45 9.83 -23.88
N THR A 780 12.57 9.27 -23.41
CA THR A 780 13.93 9.70 -23.77
C THR A 780 14.49 8.74 -24.83
N PRO A 781 14.98 9.21 -26.00
CA PRO A 781 15.43 8.33 -27.09
C PRO A 781 16.52 7.34 -26.65
N ILE A 782 16.44 6.08 -27.08
CA ILE A 782 17.41 5.05 -26.70
C ILE A 782 18.81 5.38 -27.24
N PRO A 783 19.89 5.28 -26.42
CA PRO A 783 21.27 5.35 -26.89
C PRO A 783 21.58 4.20 -27.86
N THR A 784 22.19 4.50 -29.02
CA THR A 784 22.48 3.53 -30.09
C THR A 784 23.21 2.27 -29.61
N ASP A 785 24.06 2.41 -28.60
CA ASP A 785 24.96 1.36 -28.12
C ASP A 785 24.25 0.39 -27.14
N SER A 786 22.99 0.65 -26.80
CA SER A 786 22.19 -0.14 -25.85
C SER A 786 21.16 -1.08 -26.49
N GLN A 787 21.31 -1.37 -27.80
CA GLN A 787 20.45 -2.29 -28.57
C GLN A 787 20.70 -3.77 -28.22
N GLY A 788 20.35 -4.17 -26.99
CA GLY A 788 20.34 -5.56 -26.52
C GLY A 788 18.95 -6.20 -26.58
N SER A 789 18.90 -7.54 -26.54
CA SER A 789 17.64 -8.31 -26.65
C SER A 789 16.66 -8.15 -25.48
N ARG A 790 17.10 -7.56 -24.36
CA ARG A 790 16.33 -7.43 -23.11
C ARG A 790 15.55 -6.12 -22.95
N GLY A 791 15.65 -5.20 -23.91
CA GLY A 791 15.05 -3.87 -23.83
C GLY A 791 15.72 -2.95 -22.79
N LEU A 792 15.39 -1.65 -22.85
CA LEU A 792 15.83 -0.66 -21.86
C LEU A 792 14.74 -0.52 -20.78
N VAL A 793 15.12 -0.62 -19.51
CA VAL A 793 14.21 -0.50 -18.36
C VAL A 793 14.58 0.72 -17.52
N GLU A 794 13.59 1.56 -17.24
CA GLU A 794 13.73 2.73 -16.38
C GLU A 794 12.69 2.71 -15.26
N ILE A 795 13.07 3.23 -14.09
CA ILE A 795 12.21 3.31 -12.91
C ILE A 795 12.26 4.73 -12.36
N ILE A 796 11.11 5.39 -12.33
CA ILE A 796 10.93 6.75 -11.84
C ILE A 796 10.09 6.70 -10.57
N ASP A 797 10.74 6.90 -9.42
CA ASP A 797 10.06 6.96 -8.13
C ASP A 797 9.46 8.36 -7.88
N SER A 798 8.87 8.51 -6.71
CA SER A 798 8.21 9.71 -6.19
C SER A 798 9.18 10.77 -5.63
N ASP A 799 10.46 10.45 -5.51
CA ASP A 799 11.53 11.38 -5.10
C ASP A 799 12.03 12.29 -6.24
N LEU A 800 11.70 11.95 -7.50
CA LEU A 800 11.92 12.76 -8.69
C LEU A 800 10.59 13.38 -9.16
N PRO A 801 10.14 14.51 -8.57
CA PRO A 801 8.91 15.17 -8.97
C PRO A 801 9.06 15.89 -10.31
N THR A 802 7.99 15.89 -11.08
CA THR A 802 7.83 16.67 -12.31
C THR A 802 7.21 18.03 -11.96
N VAL A 803 7.80 19.13 -12.45
CA VAL A 803 7.41 20.52 -12.13
C VAL A 803 7.16 21.32 -13.42
N ILE A 804 5.89 21.46 -13.79
CA ILE A 804 5.47 22.12 -15.05
C ILE A 804 5.03 23.56 -14.78
N SER A 805 5.74 24.52 -15.38
CA SER A 805 5.39 25.96 -15.34
C SER A 805 4.75 26.50 -16.64
N ARG A 806 4.80 25.73 -17.74
CA ARG A 806 4.13 26.05 -19.01
C ARG A 806 2.61 25.91 -18.82
N GLY A 807 1.81 26.83 -19.36
CA GLY A 807 0.35 26.85 -19.20
C GLY A 807 -0.20 27.48 -17.90
N PHE A 808 0.49 27.33 -16.78
CA PHE A 808 -0.06 27.65 -15.45
C PHE A 808 0.47 28.97 -14.83
N LYS A 809 -0.29 29.50 -13.85
CA LYS A 809 0.14 30.63 -12.99
C LYS A 809 1.05 30.20 -11.84
N THR A 810 0.81 29.00 -11.30
CA THR A 810 1.62 28.36 -10.26
C THR A 810 2.09 27.02 -10.80
N PRO A 811 3.35 26.61 -10.58
CA PRO A 811 3.86 25.36 -11.15
C PRO A 811 3.05 24.16 -10.68
N VAL A 812 2.71 23.28 -11.62
CA VAL A 812 2.06 22.00 -11.34
C VAL A 812 3.14 20.99 -10.97
N VAL A 813 3.14 20.55 -9.71
CA VAL A 813 4.03 19.50 -9.19
C VAL A 813 3.29 18.18 -9.21
N SER A 814 3.93 17.12 -9.72
CA SER A 814 3.37 15.75 -9.78
C SER A 814 4.47 14.68 -9.58
N SER A 815 4.15 13.54 -8.97
CA SER A 815 5.14 12.56 -8.47
C SER A 815 4.66 11.11 -8.40
N LEU A 816 3.59 10.73 -9.11
CA LEU A 816 3.16 9.32 -9.19
C LEU A 816 4.29 8.48 -9.83
N PRO A 817 4.78 7.41 -9.17
CA PRO A 817 5.89 6.62 -9.68
C PRO A 817 5.44 5.75 -10.87
N TYR A 818 6.38 5.42 -11.75
CA TYR A 818 6.15 4.51 -12.86
C TYR A 818 7.43 3.77 -13.27
N ARG A 819 7.26 2.63 -13.91
CA ARG A 819 8.30 1.92 -14.65
C ARG A 819 8.05 2.12 -16.14
N VAL A 820 9.09 2.17 -16.95
CA VAL A 820 8.96 2.04 -18.41
C VAL A 820 9.92 0.97 -18.92
N VAL A 821 9.46 0.17 -19.87
CA VAL A 821 10.28 -0.77 -20.64
C VAL A 821 10.14 -0.43 -22.11
N THR A 822 11.26 -0.27 -22.80
CA THR A 822 11.31 0.13 -24.21
C THR A 822 12.07 -0.90 -25.04
N LYS A 823 11.50 -1.30 -26.17
CA LYS A 823 12.09 -2.27 -27.11
C LYS A 823 12.15 -1.65 -28.51
N SER A 824 13.34 -1.59 -29.08
CA SER A 824 13.59 -1.09 -30.43
C SER A 824 13.16 -2.10 -31.51
N GLN A 825 13.08 -1.63 -32.75
CA GLN A 825 12.86 -2.43 -33.96
C GLN A 825 11.43 -3.02 -34.10
N THR A 826 10.40 -2.25 -33.75
CA THR A 826 9.00 -2.62 -34.05
C THR A 826 8.55 -2.14 -35.44
N SER A 827 7.55 -2.80 -36.02
CA SER A 827 6.88 -2.38 -37.26
C SER A 827 6.28 -0.98 -37.13
N TRP A 828 6.12 -0.25 -38.23
CA TRP A 828 5.34 0.99 -38.21
C TRP A 828 3.83 0.71 -38.11
N ALA A 829 3.13 1.58 -37.40
CA ALA A 829 1.67 1.66 -37.34
C ALA A 829 1.27 3.10 -37.00
N GLU A 830 0.10 3.54 -37.49
CA GLU A 830 -0.43 4.89 -37.26
C GLU A 830 -0.75 5.14 -35.76
N GLY A 831 -1.18 4.10 -35.05
CA GLY A 831 -1.45 4.15 -33.62
C GLY A 831 -1.27 2.80 -32.94
N TRP A 832 -1.14 2.82 -31.61
CA TRP A 832 -0.86 1.62 -30.81
C TRP A 832 -1.81 1.49 -29.62
N THR A 833 -1.99 0.24 -29.17
CA THR A 833 -2.91 -0.10 -28.09
C THR A 833 -2.56 -1.46 -27.44
N VAL A 834 -3.18 -1.75 -26.30
CA VAL A 834 -3.09 -3.02 -25.59
C VAL A 834 -4.48 -3.64 -25.47
N ASP A 835 -4.60 -4.90 -25.84
CA ASP A 835 -5.71 -5.77 -25.46
C ASP A 835 -5.14 -7.01 -24.77
N GLY A 836 -5.16 -6.99 -23.44
CA GLY A 836 -4.79 -8.15 -22.65
C GLY A 836 -3.31 -8.53 -22.71
N GLN A 837 -3.00 -9.61 -23.43
CA GLN A 837 -1.63 -10.08 -23.73
C GLN A 837 -1.10 -9.63 -25.10
N HIS A 838 -1.88 -8.83 -25.83
CA HIS A 838 -1.58 -8.38 -27.19
C HIS A 838 -1.29 -6.88 -27.21
N ILE A 839 -0.26 -6.50 -27.95
CA ILE A 839 0.00 -5.13 -28.35
C ILE A 839 -0.39 -5.01 -29.82
N VAL A 840 -1.29 -4.08 -30.14
CA VAL A 840 -1.90 -3.98 -31.47
C VAL A 840 -1.54 -2.63 -32.10
N GLY A 841 -0.94 -2.68 -33.28
CA GLY A 841 -0.67 -1.54 -34.15
C GLY A 841 -1.77 -1.42 -35.21
N ILE A 842 -2.40 -0.24 -35.28
CA ILE A 842 -3.50 0.08 -36.20
C ILE A 842 -2.96 0.74 -37.48
N ASN A 843 -3.58 0.44 -38.64
CA ASN A 843 -3.25 1.03 -39.94
C ASN A 843 -1.75 0.96 -40.25
N ALA A 844 -1.18 -0.24 -40.20
CA ALA A 844 0.20 -0.46 -40.59
C ALA A 844 0.39 -0.35 -42.10
N ILE A 845 1.04 0.73 -42.55
CA ILE A 845 1.53 0.87 -43.93
C ILE A 845 2.92 0.23 -44.00
N ASP A 846 3.18 -0.45 -45.11
CA ASP A 846 4.52 -0.97 -45.42
C ASP A 846 5.36 0.20 -45.96
N PRO A 847 6.49 0.57 -45.32
CA PRO A 847 7.27 1.74 -45.74
C PRO A 847 7.75 1.68 -47.20
N ASP A 848 7.94 0.47 -47.72
CA ASP A 848 8.40 0.21 -49.09
C ASP A 848 7.26 0.21 -50.13
N SER A 849 5.99 0.37 -49.72
CA SER A 849 4.82 0.28 -50.62
C SER A 849 4.26 1.62 -51.11
N VAL A 850 4.94 2.75 -50.88
CA VAL A 850 4.47 4.08 -51.30
C VAL A 850 4.86 4.36 -52.75
N ASP A 851 4.15 3.74 -53.69
CA ASP A 851 4.18 4.16 -55.09
C ASP A 851 3.20 5.33 -55.28
N THR A 852 3.73 6.52 -55.58
CA THR A 852 2.96 7.79 -55.54
C THR A 852 2.11 8.05 -56.78
N THR A 853 1.72 6.99 -57.50
CA THR A 853 1.01 7.09 -58.78
C THR A 853 -0.18 6.12 -58.89
N ASP A 854 -1.30 6.46 -58.25
CA ASP A 854 -2.59 6.47 -58.97
C ASP A 854 -3.68 7.25 -58.21
N GLY A 855 -4.59 7.85 -58.97
CA GLY A 855 -5.65 8.72 -58.45
C GLY A 855 -7.00 8.01 -58.33
N LEU A 856 -7.73 8.30 -57.24
CA LEU A 856 -9.17 8.03 -57.09
C LEU A 856 -9.63 6.60 -57.40
N GLY A 857 -9.01 5.61 -56.73
CA GLY A 857 -9.49 4.24 -56.64
C GLY A 857 -9.05 3.63 -55.31
N GLU A 858 -9.95 2.88 -54.66
CA GLU A 858 -9.78 2.10 -53.42
C GLU A 858 -8.43 2.21 -52.70
N GLY A 859 -8.37 3.00 -51.62
CA GLY A 859 -7.19 3.07 -50.76
C GLY A 859 -6.80 1.69 -50.19
N PRO A 860 -5.50 1.45 -49.91
CA PRO A 860 -5.00 0.12 -49.55
C PRO A 860 -5.74 -0.47 -48.34
N PRO A 861 -5.99 -1.78 -48.31
CA PRO A 861 -6.73 -2.41 -47.22
C PRO A 861 -6.01 -2.22 -45.89
N SER A 862 -6.71 -1.68 -44.89
CA SER A 862 -6.18 -1.48 -43.54
C SER A 862 -5.56 -2.78 -43.02
N LYS A 863 -4.28 -2.72 -42.68
CA LYS A 863 -3.55 -3.80 -41.99
C LYS A 863 -3.48 -3.49 -40.50
N VAL A 864 -3.57 -4.54 -39.70
CA VAL A 864 -3.35 -4.52 -38.25
C VAL A 864 -2.14 -5.41 -37.95
N VAL A 865 -1.19 -4.89 -37.17
CA VAL A 865 -0.03 -5.65 -36.67
C VAL A 865 -0.30 -6.04 -35.24
N ILE A 866 -0.08 -7.30 -34.89
CA ILE A 866 -0.35 -7.82 -33.54
C ILE A 866 0.93 -8.47 -33.01
N TYR A 867 1.40 -7.97 -31.87
CA TYR A 867 2.47 -8.59 -31.10
C TYR A 867 1.85 -9.31 -29.89
N LYS A 868 2.27 -10.55 -29.64
CA LYS A 868 1.77 -11.36 -28.52
C LYS A 868 2.90 -11.64 -27.52
N LEU A 869 2.59 -11.49 -26.24
CA LEU A 869 3.50 -11.86 -25.15
C LEU A 869 3.76 -13.37 -25.08
N GLN A 870 4.98 -13.73 -24.69
CA GLN A 870 5.41 -15.11 -24.46
C GLN A 870 5.16 -15.50 -22.99
N ALA A 871 3.92 -15.90 -22.66
CA ALA A 871 3.46 -16.24 -21.29
C ALA A 871 2.87 -17.66 -21.15
#